data_AF-A0A2N8ZHH5-F1
#
_entry.id   AF-A0A2N8ZHH5-F1
#
_cell.length_a   1.000
_cell.length_b   1.000
_cell.length_c   1.000
_cell.angle_alpha   90.00
_cell.angle_beta   90.00
_cell.angle_gamma   90.00
#
_symmetry.space_group_name_H-M   'P 1'
#
loop_
_entity.id
_entity.type
_entity.pdbx_description
1 polymer ?
#
loop_
_entity_poly.entity_id
_entity_poly.type
_entity_poly.pdbx_seq_one_letter_code
_entity_poly.pdbx_strand_id
1 'polypeptide(L)'
;MPYEYVVKGRNHLIPEFIDRYNNSGKIRCENFNQLTVAHELNKSDWYEVDEALIDKNDPNCVWRKAVKLKRNKGSRCYRETIFEMWSPARAIALYCLFNLPTRGQQILWLDSGEADKFKLICNGYKSIELDDKSHIVPDFKWVKNDNPLVGLQKTDNQGVLHKDGDNFVMFVNTNKTGKPYYSPYIPERLVPWLIRLRDWQTKYNPIKEPTRWTDVHFDKHIKPSNAVLTNRGTQCFLFRNPGAGNRNTDTNNYQPLKQNIFANSLAKVLYEIQDDKTPLARKRGSQYTSIYSPHTMRVSLITSLVLYGDVPLHILMKVVGHSQIMMTLHYTKMTHSNMASVLTIGEKKALERSAEHKQALMMENKIHEHKEELVIPVNSALKNPDWPQSSVLFFDYGLCPYGATECSNGGDRDVSSSSKSTPAYSAVSAGYLGKQNCFRCRHFVTGIPFYIGLLAKGNEIAEARQYVSNKVCSLNSKIEHMDVMIYKLESKGQVVSPEVRLKHKRLSNLLEQEQVRHDALGCDILSIFKLLRQTLTLFDKEEQSKSKVPLVLNTNSLSINLEEVSHHQALAEVCENAEIFLSADSNTALPRRSSSLDKMLLRNGFPAQFIHLSEDNQLKVGNQMTQLMLARLGGWGELNHVLDGKRPIDSISLQESDKLVPLSEEIQMILAKTKLLEEE
;
A
#
# COMPACT_ATOMS: atom_id res chain seq x y z
N MET A 1 1.36 -1.00 13.96
CA MET A 1 2.20 -2.16 13.55
C MET A 1 1.43 -3.50 13.51
N PRO A 2 0.35 -3.71 12.72
CA PRO A 2 -0.46 -4.93 12.89
C PRO A 2 -0.08 -6.12 12.00
N TYR A 3 0.64 -5.93 10.88
CA TYR A 3 0.90 -7.01 9.91
C TYR A 3 2.34 -7.54 9.90
N GLU A 4 3.32 -6.70 10.22
CA GLU A 4 4.74 -7.04 10.12
C GLU A 4 5.14 -8.25 10.97
N TYR A 5 4.72 -8.28 12.24
CA TYR A 5 5.01 -9.42 13.13
C TYR A 5 4.36 -10.72 12.66
N VAL A 6 3.25 -10.65 11.91
CA VAL A 6 2.61 -11.82 11.30
C VAL A 6 3.50 -12.35 10.19
N VAL A 7 4.05 -11.48 9.34
CA VAL A 7 4.97 -11.87 8.27
C VAL A 7 6.26 -12.45 8.84
N LYS A 8 6.86 -11.79 9.84
CA LYS A 8 8.03 -12.31 10.58
C LYS A 8 7.74 -13.69 11.17
N GLY A 9 6.61 -13.87 11.85
CA GLY A 9 6.19 -15.16 12.42
C GLY A 9 5.99 -16.26 11.37
N ARG A 10 5.42 -15.95 10.21
CA ARG A 10 5.27 -16.91 9.08
C ARG A 10 6.62 -17.39 8.58
N ASN A 11 7.52 -16.43 8.29
CA ASN A 11 8.81 -16.71 7.70
C ASN A 11 9.77 -17.37 8.71
N HIS A 12 9.64 -17.05 10.00
CA HIS A 12 10.39 -17.72 11.06
C HIS A 12 9.96 -19.18 11.24
N LEU A 13 8.65 -19.46 11.17
CA LEU A 13 8.13 -20.81 11.34
C LEU A 13 8.38 -21.71 10.12
N ILE A 14 8.14 -21.19 8.91
CA ILE A 14 8.39 -21.87 7.65
C ILE A 14 9.04 -20.85 6.70
N PRO A 15 10.39 -20.80 6.64
CA PRO A 15 11.09 -19.90 5.75
C PRO A 15 10.90 -20.35 4.29
N GLU A 16 10.90 -19.40 3.36
CA GLU A 16 10.81 -19.76 1.93
C GLU A 16 12.13 -20.34 1.41
N PHE A 17 13.25 -19.85 1.94
CA PHE A 17 14.58 -20.27 1.58
C PHE A 17 15.41 -20.59 2.83
N ILE A 18 16.24 -21.62 2.75
CA ILE A 18 17.14 -22.10 3.80
C ILE A 18 18.54 -22.23 3.22
N ASP A 19 19.55 -21.92 4.03
CA ASP A 19 20.95 -22.05 3.62
C ASP A 19 21.35 -23.52 3.45
N ARG A 20 22.10 -23.83 2.38
CA ARG A 20 22.70 -25.16 2.23
C ARG A 20 23.71 -25.41 3.35
N TYR A 21 23.73 -26.65 3.86
CA TYR A 21 24.66 -27.13 4.89
C TYR A 21 26.17 -26.86 4.60
N ASN A 22 26.52 -26.50 3.35
CA ASN A 22 27.90 -26.25 2.89
C ASN A 22 28.14 -24.80 2.39
N ASN A 23 27.39 -23.79 2.87
CA ASN A 23 27.59 -22.35 2.57
C ASN A 23 27.59 -21.94 1.09
N SER A 24 27.04 -22.75 0.18
CA SER A 24 27.00 -22.47 -1.27
C SER A 24 25.56 -22.39 -1.78
N GLY A 25 24.85 -21.34 -1.34
CA GLY A 25 23.54 -20.93 -1.89
C GLY A 25 22.33 -21.28 -1.03
N LYS A 26 21.21 -20.62 -1.34
CA LYS A 26 19.90 -20.81 -0.70
C LYS A 26 19.09 -21.88 -1.45
N ILE A 27 18.50 -22.83 -0.73
CA ILE A 27 17.54 -23.83 -1.26
C ILE A 27 16.14 -23.46 -0.81
N ARG A 28 15.13 -23.71 -1.66
CA ARG A 28 13.73 -23.56 -1.27
C ARG A 28 13.33 -24.58 -0.20
N CYS A 29 12.64 -24.13 0.84
CA CYS A 29 12.10 -25.04 1.85
C CYS A 29 10.91 -25.80 1.26
N GLU A 30 11.05 -27.12 1.17
CA GLU A 30 10.05 -28.00 0.58
C GLU A 30 9.64 -29.11 1.53
N ASN A 31 10.53 -29.60 2.40
CA ASN A 31 10.31 -30.83 3.17
C ASN A 31 10.24 -30.58 4.68
N PHE A 32 9.62 -31.50 5.42
CA PHE A 32 9.52 -31.35 6.89
C PHE A 32 10.86 -31.47 7.62
N ASN A 33 11.85 -32.19 7.08
CA ASN A 33 13.18 -32.28 7.68
C ASN A 33 13.93 -30.94 7.75
N GLN A 34 13.55 -29.99 6.90
CA GLN A 34 14.16 -28.65 6.84
C GLN A 34 13.61 -27.69 7.91
N LEU A 35 12.51 -28.04 8.59
CA LEU A 35 11.81 -27.14 9.52
C LEU A 35 12.37 -27.21 10.95
N THR A 36 13.61 -26.77 11.14
CA THR A 36 14.31 -26.83 12.44
C THR A 36 13.57 -26.11 13.57
N VAL A 37 13.07 -24.89 13.31
CA VAL A 37 12.28 -24.12 14.30
C VAL A 37 11.00 -24.86 14.68
N ALA A 38 10.33 -25.48 13.71
CA ALA A 38 9.09 -26.23 13.94
C ALA A 38 9.31 -27.46 14.83
N HIS A 39 10.44 -28.14 14.68
CA HIS A 39 10.82 -29.32 15.48
C HIS A 39 10.98 -29.00 16.97
N GLU A 40 11.38 -27.76 17.29
CA GLU A 40 11.63 -27.31 18.66
C GLU A 40 10.41 -26.67 19.34
N LEU A 41 9.30 -26.48 18.63
CA LEU A 41 8.11 -25.80 19.18
C LEU A 41 7.59 -26.45 20.45
N ASN A 42 7.46 -27.77 20.45
CA ASN A 42 6.98 -28.53 21.59
C ASN A 42 7.56 -29.95 21.63
N LYS A 43 8.03 -30.36 22.81
CA LYS A 43 8.54 -31.72 23.04
C LYS A 43 7.46 -32.79 22.87
N SER A 44 6.19 -32.47 23.11
CA SER A 44 5.07 -33.42 22.98
C SER A 44 4.74 -33.80 21.54
N ASP A 45 5.32 -33.12 20.56
CA ASP A 45 5.10 -33.44 19.15
C ASP A 45 5.99 -34.60 18.68
N TRP A 46 6.94 -35.03 19.52
CA TRP A 46 7.74 -36.22 19.35
C TRP A 46 7.11 -37.39 20.11
N TYR A 47 6.88 -38.51 19.42
CA TYR A 47 6.25 -39.70 19.99
C TYR A 47 7.02 -40.97 19.64
N GLU A 48 6.95 -41.96 20.53
CA GLU A 48 7.69 -43.23 20.40
C GLU A 48 7.08 -44.09 19.29
N VAL A 49 7.94 -44.62 18.42
CA VAL A 49 7.56 -45.50 17.30
C VAL A 49 8.54 -46.64 17.17
N ASP A 50 8.09 -47.77 16.63
CA ASP A 50 8.96 -48.87 16.26
C ASP A 50 9.86 -48.47 15.08
N GLU A 51 11.11 -48.93 15.06
CA GLU A 51 12.07 -48.61 13.99
C GLU A 51 11.54 -49.05 12.60
N ALA A 52 10.72 -50.11 12.55
CA ALA A 52 10.11 -50.61 11.31
C ALA A 52 9.14 -49.62 10.64
N LEU A 53 8.56 -48.66 11.41
CA LEU A 53 7.66 -47.64 10.86
C LEU A 53 8.41 -46.43 10.30
N ILE A 54 9.72 -46.33 10.55
CA ILE A 54 10.55 -45.21 10.10
C ILE A 54 11.03 -45.47 8.67
N ASP A 55 10.57 -44.62 7.75
CA ASP A 55 11.05 -44.61 6.38
C ASP A 55 12.23 -43.64 6.24
N LYS A 56 13.44 -44.19 6.16
CA LYS A 56 14.68 -43.40 6.07
C LYS A 56 14.84 -42.68 4.71
N ASN A 57 14.07 -43.06 3.69
CA ASN A 57 14.13 -42.47 2.36
C ASN A 57 13.12 -41.33 2.17
N ASP A 58 12.14 -41.20 3.06
CA ASP A 58 11.15 -40.13 2.99
C ASP A 58 11.65 -38.85 3.69
N PRO A 59 11.90 -37.75 2.98
CA PRO A 59 12.37 -36.49 3.58
C PRO A 59 11.34 -35.83 4.49
N ASN A 60 10.09 -36.30 4.48
CA ASN A 60 9.03 -35.85 5.38
C ASN A 60 8.93 -36.73 6.65
N CYS A 61 9.65 -37.86 6.72
CA CYS A 61 9.76 -38.70 7.91
C CYS A 61 10.89 -38.20 8.82
N VAL A 62 10.56 -37.28 9.73
CA VAL A 62 11.53 -36.73 10.68
C VAL A 62 11.55 -37.58 11.95
N TRP A 63 12.70 -38.17 12.28
CA TRP A 63 12.86 -39.04 13.43
C TRP A 63 14.16 -38.74 14.19
N ARG A 64 14.23 -39.17 15.46
CA ARG A 64 15.42 -39.06 16.32
C ARG A 64 15.57 -40.26 17.25
N LYS A 65 16.79 -40.51 17.73
CA LYS A 65 17.06 -41.45 18.82
C LYS A 65 17.04 -40.69 20.15
N ALA A 66 16.24 -41.15 21.11
CA ALA A 66 16.18 -40.59 22.45
C ALA A 66 16.45 -41.67 23.49
N VAL A 67 17.17 -41.34 24.56
CA VAL A 67 17.38 -42.26 25.69
C VAL A 67 16.35 -41.92 26.77
N LYS A 68 15.41 -42.82 27.04
CA LYS A 68 14.45 -42.67 28.14
C LYS A 68 14.82 -43.58 29.32
N LEU A 69 14.53 -43.09 30.53
CA LEU A 69 14.62 -43.88 31.75
C LEU A 69 13.27 -44.55 31.98
N LYS A 70 13.17 -45.87 31.71
CA LYS A 70 11.96 -46.64 32.03
C LYS A 70 12.09 -47.24 33.43
N ARG A 71 10.97 -47.24 34.16
CA ARG A 71 10.82 -47.93 35.46
C ARG A 71 10.04 -49.21 35.23
N ASN A 72 10.61 -50.34 35.63
CA ASN A 72 9.82 -51.56 35.79
C ASN A 72 9.07 -51.48 37.13
N LYS A 73 7.83 -51.98 37.20
CA LYS A 73 7.08 -52.03 38.47
C LYS A 73 7.84 -52.93 39.46
N GLY A 74 8.66 -52.32 40.33
CA GLY A 74 9.41 -52.99 41.39
C GLY A 74 10.94 -52.95 41.33
N SER A 75 11.60 -52.34 40.32
CA SER A 75 13.08 -52.33 40.25
C SER A 75 13.70 -51.08 39.59
N ARG A 76 15.04 -50.95 39.75
CA ARG A 76 15.88 -49.78 39.36
C ARG A 76 15.63 -49.33 37.92
N CYS A 77 15.63 -48.00 37.71
CA CYS A 77 15.51 -47.39 36.39
C CYS A 77 16.65 -47.85 35.47
N TYR A 78 16.33 -48.30 34.26
CA TYR A 78 17.30 -48.57 33.20
C TYR A 78 17.15 -47.57 32.05
N ARG A 79 18.24 -47.34 31.32
CA ARG A 79 18.28 -46.47 30.14
C ARG A 79 17.99 -47.31 28.91
N GLU A 80 16.93 -46.99 28.18
CA GLU A 80 16.58 -47.63 26.92
C GLU A 80 16.65 -46.60 25.79
N THR A 81 17.23 -47.01 24.67
CA THR A 81 17.25 -46.19 23.45
C THR A 81 15.95 -46.44 22.71
N ILE A 82 15.13 -45.39 22.57
CA ILE A 82 13.87 -45.42 21.83
C ILE A 82 13.98 -44.57 20.56
N PHE A 83 13.16 -44.89 19.57
CA PHE A 83 13.01 -44.09 18.38
C PHE A 83 11.78 -43.19 18.52
N GLU A 84 11.94 -41.90 18.25
CA GLU A 84 10.84 -40.94 18.25
C GLU A 84 10.64 -40.35 16.86
N MET A 85 9.39 -40.25 16.41
CA MET A 85 8.99 -39.56 15.19
C MET A 85 8.30 -38.22 15.52
N TRP A 86 8.53 -37.21 14.69
CA TRP A 86 7.94 -35.89 14.87
C TRP A 86 6.61 -35.75 14.10
N SER A 87 5.61 -35.14 14.75
CA SER A 87 4.30 -34.84 14.18
C SER A 87 4.21 -33.39 13.68
N PRO A 88 4.05 -33.16 12.35
CA PRO A 88 3.98 -31.80 11.78
C PRO A 88 2.68 -31.06 12.07
N ALA A 89 1.65 -31.74 12.60
CA ALA A 89 0.29 -31.21 12.71
C ALA A 89 0.22 -29.89 13.49
N ARG A 90 0.99 -29.73 14.58
CA ARG A 90 1.02 -28.47 15.36
C ARG A 90 1.61 -27.32 14.56
N ALA A 91 2.75 -27.55 13.92
CA ALA A 91 3.48 -26.52 13.19
C ALA A 91 2.64 -26.01 12.01
N ILE A 92 2.06 -26.93 11.23
CA ILE A 92 1.20 -26.56 10.10
C ILE A 92 -0.09 -25.89 10.58
N ALA A 93 -0.68 -26.30 11.70
CA ALA A 93 -1.84 -25.60 12.27
C ALA A 93 -1.50 -24.16 12.66
N LEU A 94 -0.33 -23.94 13.27
CA LEU A 94 0.15 -22.62 13.62
C LEU A 94 0.45 -21.79 12.37
N TYR A 95 1.00 -22.41 11.33
CA TYR A 95 1.22 -21.77 10.04
C TYR A 95 -0.11 -21.35 9.37
N CYS A 96 -1.15 -22.19 9.42
CA CYS A 96 -2.50 -21.81 9.01
C CYS A 96 -3.01 -20.60 9.80
N LEU A 97 -2.79 -20.56 11.11
CA LEU A 97 -3.24 -19.45 11.97
C LEU A 97 -2.57 -18.13 11.60
N PHE A 98 -1.30 -18.16 11.19
CA PHE A 98 -0.63 -16.97 10.70
C PHE A 98 -1.12 -16.55 9.31
N ASN A 99 -1.49 -17.48 8.43
CA ASN A 99 -1.83 -17.19 7.02
C ASN A 99 -3.31 -16.90 6.78
N LEU A 100 -4.21 -17.50 7.54
CA LEU A 100 -5.66 -17.44 7.32
C LEU A 100 -6.34 -16.67 8.45
N PRO A 101 -7.26 -15.76 8.14
CA PRO A 101 -8.10 -15.09 9.15
C PRO A 101 -9.21 -16.03 9.66
N THR A 102 -8.97 -17.34 9.79
CA THR A 102 -9.91 -18.34 10.33
C THR A 102 -9.77 -18.46 11.86
N ARG A 103 -10.80 -18.94 12.57
CA ARG A 103 -10.66 -19.16 14.01
C ARG A 103 -9.76 -20.36 14.27
N GLY A 104 -8.91 -20.30 15.30
CA GLY A 104 -8.02 -21.42 15.66
C GLY A 104 -8.75 -22.75 15.78
N GLN A 105 -9.94 -22.79 16.40
CA GLN A 105 -10.73 -24.03 16.50
C GLN A 105 -11.23 -24.53 15.14
N GLN A 106 -11.59 -23.64 14.21
CA GLN A 106 -12.02 -24.02 12.86
C GLN A 106 -10.87 -24.64 12.07
N ILE A 107 -9.65 -24.10 12.21
CA ILE A 107 -8.44 -24.68 11.59
C ILE A 107 -8.26 -26.12 12.03
N LEU A 108 -8.35 -26.40 13.32
CA LEU A 108 -8.13 -27.75 13.86
C LEU A 108 -9.23 -28.76 13.47
N TRP A 109 -10.37 -28.26 13.00
CA TRP A 109 -11.45 -29.08 12.48
C TRP A 109 -11.43 -29.23 10.97
N LEU A 110 -10.42 -28.76 10.23
CA LEU A 110 -10.39 -28.94 8.77
C LEU A 110 -10.29 -30.42 8.37
N ASP A 111 -10.94 -30.79 7.26
CA ASP A 111 -10.89 -32.14 6.69
C ASP A 111 -9.67 -32.29 5.75
N SER A 112 -9.07 -33.47 5.73
CA SER A 112 -7.91 -33.80 4.90
C SER A 112 -8.24 -34.10 3.43
N GLY A 113 -9.50 -34.42 3.13
CA GLY A 113 -9.96 -34.90 1.81
C GLY A 113 -9.61 -36.36 1.54
N GLU A 114 -9.23 -37.14 2.56
CA GLU A 114 -8.87 -38.56 2.41
C GLU A 114 -10.01 -39.42 1.85
N ALA A 115 -11.27 -39.07 2.11
CA ALA A 115 -12.45 -39.78 1.62
C ALA A 115 -13.07 -39.16 0.35
N ASP A 116 -12.46 -38.10 -0.21
CA ASP A 116 -12.97 -37.41 -1.40
C ASP A 116 -12.65 -38.17 -2.69
N LYS A 117 -13.49 -38.03 -3.72
CA LYS A 117 -13.28 -38.68 -5.03
C LYS A 117 -11.99 -38.24 -5.74
N PHE A 118 -11.59 -36.99 -5.56
CA PHE A 118 -10.39 -36.40 -6.17
C PHE A 118 -9.52 -35.78 -5.09
N LYS A 119 -8.21 -35.90 -5.24
CA LYS A 119 -7.21 -35.26 -4.38
C LYS A 119 -6.34 -34.32 -5.19
N LEU A 120 -6.00 -33.17 -4.62
CA LEU A 120 -5.03 -32.24 -5.20
C LEU A 120 -3.61 -32.74 -4.91
N ILE A 121 -2.76 -32.81 -5.93
CA ILE A 121 -1.33 -33.10 -5.79
C ILE A 121 -0.50 -31.91 -6.28
N CYS A 122 0.72 -31.79 -5.74
CA CYS A 122 1.70 -30.80 -6.15
C CYS A 122 2.85 -31.51 -6.87
N ASN A 123 3.03 -31.25 -8.16
CA ASN A 123 4.07 -31.89 -9.00
C ASN A 123 5.44 -31.17 -8.93
N GLY A 124 5.56 -30.18 -8.06
CA GLY A 124 6.74 -29.32 -7.94
C GLY A 124 6.40 -27.87 -8.23
N TYR A 125 7.35 -27.14 -8.81
CA TYR A 125 7.21 -25.73 -9.12
C TYR A 125 7.48 -25.49 -10.61
N LYS A 126 6.72 -24.57 -11.21
CA LYS A 126 6.88 -24.11 -12.59
C LYS A 126 7.20 -22.62 -12.63
N SER A 127 8.02 -22.21 -13.59
CA SER A 127 8.26 -20.81 -13.89
C SER A 127 7.18 -20.28 -14.81
N ILE A 128 6.56 -19.16 -14.44
CA ILE A 128 5.64 -18.39 -15.27
C ILE A 128 6.25 -17.01 -15.47
N GLU A 129 6.22 -16.50 -16.70
CA GLU A 129 6.61 -15.13 -17.02
C GLU A 129 5.37 -14.22 -16.86
N LEU A 130 5.48 -13.28 -15.93
CA LEU A 130 4.51 -12.21 -15.70
C LEU A 130 5.30 -10.91 -15.65
N ASP A 131 4.90 -9.93 -16.46
CA ASP A 131 5.50 -8.57 -16.48
C ASP A 131 7.04 -8.58 -16.58
N ASP A 132 7.59 -9.34 -17.55
CA ASP A 132 9.03 -9.51 -17.79
C ASP A 132 9.85 -10.05 -16.58
N LYS A 133 9.17 -10.64 -15.60
CA LYS A 133 9.80 -11.30 -14.44
C LYS A 133 9.39 -12.77 -14.36
N SER A 134 10.37 -13.63 -14.09
CA SER A 134 10.14 -15.06 -13.87
C SER A 134 9.62 -15.31 -12.45
N HIS A 135 8.35 -15.72 -12.33
CA HIS A 135 7.73 -16.11 -11.06
C HIS A 135 7.66 -17.64 -10.93
N ILE A 136 8.10 -18.18 -9.79
CA ILE A 136 8.09 -19.62 -9.53
C ILE A 136 6.85 -19.98 -8.70
N VAL A 137 5.86 -20.63 -9.33
CA VAL A 137 4.59 -21.01 -8.69
C VAL A 137 4.47 -22.53 -8.55
N PRO A 138 3.74 -23.05 -7.54
CA PRO A 138 3.49 -24.48 -7.42
C PRO A 138 2.63 -25.00 -8.59
N ASP A 139 2.92 -26.21 -9.07
CA ASP A 139 2.12 -26.86 -10.11
C ASP A 139 1.12 -27.86 -9.50
N PHE A 140 -0.16 -27.49 -9.50
CA PHE A 140 -1.23 -28.27 -8.91
C PHE A 140 -2.00 -29.08 -9.96
N LYS A 141 -2.32 -30.33 -9.63
CA LYS A 141 -3.13 -31.19 -10.48
C LYS A 141 -4.14 -31.99 -9.66
N TRP A 142 -5.36 -32.09 -10.15
CA TRP A 142 -6.39 -32.98 -9.60
C TRP A 142 -6.19 -34.40 -10.12
N VAL A 143 -6.10 -35.37 -9.21
CA VAL A 143 -6.00 -36.80 -9.52
C VAL A 143 -7.08 -37.57 -8.78
N LYS A 144 -7.54 -38.68 -9.36
CA LYS A 144 -8.50 -39.57 -8.69
C LYS A 144 -7.87 -40.10 -7.39
N ASN A 145 -8.61 -40.03 -6.30
CA ASN A 145 -8.12 -40.49 -5.01
C ASN A 145 -8.06 -42.03 -4.99
N ASP A 146 -6.94 -42.54 -4.49
CA ASP A 146 -6.58 -43.96 -4.38
C ASP A 146 -6.80 -44.51 -2.96
N ASN A 147 -7.21 -43.65 -2.02
CA ASN A 147 -7.42 -44.04 -0.63
C ASN A 147 -8.63 -45.00 -0.49
N PRO A 148 -8.53 -46.08 0.32
CA PRO A 148 -9.63 -46.99 0.60
C PRO A 148 -10.89 -46.32 1.20
N LEU A 149 -10.77 -45.11 1.73
CA LEU A 149 -11.86 -44.38 2.39
C LEU A 149 -12.79 -43.65 1.42
N VAL A 150 -12.48 -43.65 0.12
CA VAL A 150 -13.25 -42.93 -0.91
C VAL A 150 -14.71 -43.37 -0.92
N GLY A 151 -15.63 -42.42 -0.75
CA GLY A 151 -17.07 -42.67 -0.77
C GLY A 151 -17.67 -43.22 0.53
N LEU A 152 -16.89 -43.33 1.61
CA LEU A 152 -17.41 -43.70 2.94
C LEU A 152 -18.10 -42.53 3.67
N GLN A 153 -17.93 -41.30 3.20
CA GLN A 153 -18.63 -40.11 3.72
C GLN A 153 -19.95 -39.91 3.00
N LYS A 154 -20.99 -39.46 3.73
CA LYS A 154 -22.33 -39.21 3.16
C LYS A 154 -22.35 -38.08 2.12
N THR A 155 -21.45 -37.12 2.26
CA THR A 155 -21.28 -35.99 1.36
C THR A 155 -19.88 -36.03 0.80
N ASP A 156 -19.76 -36.02 -0.52
CA ASP A 156 -18.46 -35.98 -1.20
C ASP A 156 -17.84 -34.57 -1.15
N ASN A 157 -16.52 -34.49 -1.33
CA ASN A 157 -15.74 -33.25 -1.52
C ASN A 157 -15.72 -32.37 -0.25
N GLN A 158 -15.40 -32.96 0.91
CA GLN A 158 -15.32 -32.26 2.19
C GLN A 158 -13.92 -31.72 2.55
N GLY A 159 -12.89 -32.06 1.78
CA GLY A 159 -11.51 -31.64 2.04
C GLY A 159 -11.34 -30.13 2.10
N VAL A 160 -10.39 -29.66 2.91
CA VAL A 160 -10.03 -28.23 3.00
C VAL A 160 -9.70 -27.64 1.63
N LEU A 161 -9.06 -28.43 0.75
CA LEU A 161 -8.85 -28.11 -0.65
C LEU A 161 -10.03 -28.68 -1.43
N HIS A 162 -11.04 -27.85 -1.69
CA HIS A 162 -12.27 -28.25 -2.33
C HIS A 162 -12.19 -28.01 -3.84
N LYS A 163 -12.59 -29.01 -4.64
CA LYS A 163 -12.60 -28.89 -6.10
C LYS A 163 -13.77 -28.04 -6.58
N ASP A 164 -13.48 -26.96 -7.29
CA ASP A 164 -14.46 -26.09 -7.95
C ASP A 164 -14.08 -25.90 -9.43
N GLY A 165 -14.62 -26.76 -10.29
CA GLY A 165 -14.15 -26.90 -11.68
C GLY A 165 -12.69 -27.38 -11.74
N ASP A 166 -11.84 -26.59 -12.42
CA ASP A 166 -10.39 -26.79 -12.47
C ASP A 166 -9.64 -26.06 -11.34
N ASN A 167 -10.32 -25.13 -10.66
CA ASN A 167 -9.76 -24.37 -9.54
C ASN A 167 -10.00 -25.08 -8.21
N PHE A 168 -9.38 -24.56 -7.15
CA PHE A 168 -9.61 -25.01 -5.79
C PHE A 168 -10.01 -23.84 -4.88
N VAL A 169 -10.97 -24.08 -4.01
CA VAL A 169 -11.43 -23.14 -2.98
C VAL A 169 -11.22 -23.76 -1.60
N MET A 170 -11.20 -22.93 -0.56
CA MET A 170 -11.06 -23.43 0.80
C MET A 170 -12.42 -23.77 1.39
N PHE A 171 -12.67 -25.03 1.72
CA PHE A 171 -13.87 -25.44 2.42
C PHE A 171 -13.65 -25.47 3.93
N VAL A 172 -14.54 -24.81 4.66
CA VAL A 172 -14.55 -24.82 6.12
C VAL A 172 -15.86 -25.45 6.60
N ASN A 173 -15.70 -26.62 7.21
CA ASN A 173 -16.78 -27.49 7.68
C ASN A 173 -17.72 -26.87 8.73
N THR A 174 -17.29 -25.84 9.46
CA THR A 174 -18.02 -25.31 10.61
C THR A 174 -17.91 -23.79 10.72
N ASN A 175 -19.00 -23.15 11.16
CA ASN A 175 -19.01 -21.75 11.58
C ASN A 175 -19.70 -21.60 12.94
N LYS A 176 -19.70 -20.38 13.50
CA LYS A 176 -20.41 -20.04 14.76
C LYS A 176 -21.90 -20.38 14.70
N THR A 177 -22.49 -20.33 13.50
CA THR A 177 -23.89 -20.70 13.21
C THR A 177 -24.08 -22.18 12.85
N GLY A 178 -23.01 -22.98 12.86
CA GLY A 178 -23.04 -24.42 12.58
C GLY A 178 -23.04 -24.81 11.09
N LYS A 179 -23.20 -23.85 10.17
CA LYS A 179 -23.18 -24.11 8.72
C LYS A 179 -21.75 -24.05 8.14
N PRO A 180 -21.39 -24.93 7.19
CA PRO A 180 -20.13 -24.82 6.45
C PRO A 180 -20.16 -23.62 5.49
N TYR A 181 -18.97 -23.18 5.05
CA TYR A 181 -18.83 -22.14 4.03
C TYR A 181 -17.61 -22.37 3.14
N TYR A 182 -17.68 -21.81 1.93
CA TYR A 182 -16.59 -21.79 0.97
C TYR A 182 -15.89 -20.42 1.02
N SER A 183 -14.59 -20.43 1.28
CA SER A 183 -13.75 -19.24 1.12
C SER A 183 -13.13 -19.29 -0.28
N PRO A 184 -13.36 -18.26 -1.12
CA PRO A 184 -12.80 -18.20 -2.48
C PRO A 184 -11.28 -17.98 -2.49
N TYR A 185 -10.68 -17.72 -1.32
CA TYR A 185 -9.27 -17.43 -1.18
C TYR A 185 -8.59 -18.40 -0.22
N ILE A 186 -7.45 -18.92 -0.66
CA ILE A 186 -6.46 -19.62 0.15
C ILE A 186 -5.06 -19.20 -0.33
N PRO A 187 -4.12 -18.84 0.56
CA PRO A 187 -2.77 -18.49 0.15
C PRO A 187 -2.07 -19.67 -0.54
N GLU A 188 -1.59 -19.49 -1.76
CA GLU A 188 -0.94 -20.56 -2.53
C GLU A 188 0.26 -21.17 -1.79
N ARG A 189 1.02 -20.36 -1.05
CA ARG A 189 2.14 -20.82 -0.21
C ARG A 189 1.74 -21.83 0.87
N LEU A 190 0.47 -21.83 1.30
CA LEU A 190 -0.04 -22.74 2.34
C LEU A 190 -0.40 -24.11 1.76
N VAL A 191 -0.82 -24.16 0.50
CA VAL A 191 -1.39 -25.36 -0.14
C VAL A 191 -0.41 -26.54 -0.18
N PRO A 192 0.87 -26.40 -0.59
CA PRO A 192 1.83 -27.51 -0.57
C PRO A 192 2.00 -28.14 0.81
N TRP A 193 1.96 -27.33 1.88
CA TRP A 193 2.09 -27.82 3.25
C TRP A 193 0.85 -28.58 3.73
N LEU A 194 -0.35 -28.18 3.32
CA LEU A 194 -1.58 -28.92 3.59
C LEU A 194 -1.59 -30.28 2.87
N ILE A 195 -1.14 -30.31 1.60
CA ILE A 195 -0.98 -31.54 0.82
C ILE A 195 0.01 -32.49 1.51
N ARG A 196 1.20 -31.99 1.90
CA ARG A 196 2.21 -32.79 2.61
C ARG A 196 1.72 -33.31 3.94
N LEU A 197 0.97 -32.51 4.69
CA LEU A 197 0.36 -32.95 5.95
C LEU A 197 -0.66 -34.07 5.70
N ARG A 198 -1.52 -33.97 4.69
CA ARG A 198 -2.47 -35.03 4.31
C ARG A 198 -1.74 -36.32 3.97
N ASP A 199 -0.72 -36.24 3.12
CA ASP A 199 0.02 -37.42 2.66
C ASP A 199 0.79 -38.07 3.84
N TRP A 200 1.35 -37.25 4.74
CA TRP A 200 1.97 -37.71 5.98
C TRP A 200 0.96 -38.39 6.92
N GLN A 201 -0.24 -37.82 7.10
CA GLN A 201 -1.30 -38.46 7.91
C GLN A 201 -1.74 -39.79 7.30
N THR A 202 -1.89 -39.85 5.97
CA THR A 202 -2.31 -41.08 5.27
C THR A 202 -1.28 -42.20 5.45
N LYS A 203 0.02 -41.87 5.43
CA LYS A 203 1.13 -42.85 5.53
C LYS A 203 1.45 -43.25 6.97
N TYR A 204 1.58 -42.28 7.88
CA TYR A 204 2.10 -42.49 9.24
C TYR A 204 1.03 -42.49 10.34
N ASN A 205 -0.19 -42.02 10.05
CA ASN A 205 -1.31 -42.02 10.99
C ASN A 205 -2.66 -42.34 10.28
N PRO A 206 -2.75 -43.53 9.64
CA PRO A 206 -3.92 -43.91 8.86
C PRO A 206 -5.15 -44.12 9.75
N ILE A 207 -6.32 -43.74 9.24
CA ILE A 207 -7.62 -44.00 9.86
C ILE A 207 -8.33 -45.14 9.14
N LYS A 208 -9.04 -46.00 9.88
CA LYS A 208 -9.79 -47.14 9.32
C LYS A 208 -11.14 -46.73 8.75
N GLU A 209 -11.77 -45.75 9.37
CA GLU A 209 -13.07 -45.20 8.97
C GLU A 209 -13.11 -43.70 9.27
N PRO A 210 -13.94 -42.91 8.54
CA PRO A 210 -14.14 -41.50 8.84
C PRO A 210 -14.72 -41.29 10.26
N THR A 211 -14.12 -40.40 11.04
CA THR A 211 -14.52 -40.13 12.43
C THR A 211 -15.92 -39.53 12.50
N ARG A 212 -16.82 -40.10 13.31
CA ARG A 212 -18.14 -39.51 13.58
C ARG A 212 -18.01 -38.31 14.51
N TRP A 213 -18.75 -37.25 14.24
CA TRP A 213 -18.78 -36.06 15.10
C TRP A 213 -19.31 -36.34 16.52
N THR A 214 -20.08 -37.41 16.70
CA THR A 214 -20.55 -37.89 18.02
C THR A 214 -19.44 -38.42 18.90
N ASP A 215 -18.37 -38.92 18.29
CA ASP A 215 -17.28 -39.64 18.96
C ASP A 215 -16.11 -38.70 19.29
N VAL A 216 -16.21 -37.43 18.87
CA VAL A 216 -15.21 -36.39 19.14
C VAL A 216 -15.28 -35.94 20.60
N HIS A 217 -14.13 -35.87 21.25
CA HIS A 217 -14.02 -35.45 22.64
C HIS A 217 -14.04 -33.93 22.80
N PHE A 218 -15.20 -33.40 23.20
CA PHE A 218 -15.37 -31.99 23.58
C PHE A 218 -15.18 -31.76 25.08
N ASP A 219 -14.66 -30.59 25.45
CA ASP A 219 -14.71 -30.15 26.84
C ASP A 219 -16.17 -29.83 27.24
N LYS A 220 -16.55 -30.17 28.49
CA LYS A 220 -17.96 -30.16 28.94
C LYS A 220 -18.69 -28.82 28.71
N HIS A 221 -17.97 -27.70 28.74
CA HIS A 221 -18.54 -26.35 28.59
C HIS A 221 -18.66 -25.88 27.12
N ILE A 222 -18.12 -26.63 26.15
CA ILE A 222 -17.99 -26.21 24.74
C ILE A 222 -18.70 -27.19 23.79
N LYS A 223 -19.25 -28.29 24.32
CA LYS A 223 -19.90 -29.34 23.52
C LYS A 223 -21.16 -28.78 22.80
N PRO A 224 -21.21 -28.84 21.46
CA PRO A 224 -22.44 -28.53 20.71
C PRO A 224 -23.56 -29.52 21.03
N SER A 225 -24.82 -29.13 20.82
CA SER A 225 -25.97 -30.04 20.98
C SER A 225 -25.79 -31.32 20.14
N ASN A 226 -26.22 -32.47 20.66
CA ASN A 226 -26.10 -33.76 19.98
C ASN A 226 -26.76 -33.72 18.59
N ALA A 227 -27.87 -32.97 18.42
CA ALA A 227 -28.52 -32.80 17.11
C ALA A 227 -27.65 -32.06 16.07
N VAL A 228 -26.78 -31.14 16.53
CA VAL A 228 -25.82 -30.45 15.65
C VAL A 228 -24.69 -31.40 15.26
N LEU A 229 -24.23 -32.25 16.18
CA LEU A 229 -23.18 -33.23 15.92
C LEU A 229 -23.65 -34.31 14.94
N THR A 230 -24.88 -34.81 15.08
CA THR A 230 -25.45 -35.78 14.13
C THR A 230 -25.62 -35.19 12.74
N ASN A 231 -26.03 -33.92 12.64
CA ASN A 231 -26.16 -33.21 11.36
C ASN A 231 -24.81 -33.01 10.64
N ARG A 232 -23.70 -32.91 11.39
CA ARG A 232 -22.35 -32.80 10.80
C ARG A 232 -21.82 -34.11 10.22
N GLY A 233 -22.38 -35.26 10.62
CA GLY A 233 -22.05 -36.57 10.04
C GLY A 233 -20.65 -37.09 10.42
N THR A 234 -19.87 -37.47 9.42
CA THR A 234 -18.52 -38.06 9.54
C THR A 234 -17.47 -37.17 8.88
N GLN A 235 -16.22 -37.23 9.36
CA GLN A 235 -15.14 -36.38 8.88
C GLN A 235 -13.75 -37.03 9.02
N CYS A 236 -12.85 -36.76 8.08
CA CYS A 236 -11.43 -37.14 8.15
C CYS A 236 -10.59 -35.93 8.61
N PHE A 237 -10.37 -35.77 9.91
CA PHE A 237 -9.65 -34.60 10.44
C PHE A 237 -8.19 -34.54 9.94
N LEU A 238 -7.77 -33.41 9.38
CA LEU A 238 -6.40 -33.16 8.93
C LEU A 238 -5.43 -32.95 10.10
N PHE A 239 -5.88 -32.19 11.12
CA PHE A 239 -5.10 -31.85 12.29
C PHE A 239 -5.36 -32.83 13.44
N ARG A 240 -4.94 -34.08 13.24
CA ARG A 240 -4.93 -35.16 14.24
C ARG A 240 -3.48 -35.49 14.65
N ASN A 241 -3.25 -35.95 15.87
CA ASN A 241 -1.88 -36.24 16.35
C ASN A 241 -1.74 -37.69 16.85
N PRO A 242 -0.85 -38.51 16.24
CA PRO A 242 -0.61 -39.88 16.69
C PRO A 242 0.00 -39.97 18.10
N GLY A 243 0.69 -38.92 18.56
CA GLY A 243 1.39 -38.91 19.84
C GLY A 243 0.52 -38.70 21.09
N ALA A 244 -0.79 -38.41 20.94
CA ALA A 244 -1.69 -38.19 22.07
C ALA A 244 -1.97 -39.47 22.89
N GLY A 245 -1.52 -40.63 22.42
CA GLY A 245 -1.66 -41.95 23.04
C GLY A 245 -0.73 -42.26 24.22
N ASN A 246 0.20 -41.38 24.62
CA ASN A 246 1.10 -41.60 25.77
C ASN A 246 0.39 -41.70 27.16
N ARG A 247 -0.94 -41.70 27.19
CA ARG A 247 -1.77 -42.03 28.36
C ARG A 247 -2.76 -43.15 28.00
N ASN A 248 -2.28 -44.39 28.00
CA ASN A 248 -3.05 -45.62 28.30
C ASN A 248 -4.42 -45.86 27.61
N THR A 249 -4.70 -45.25 26.45
CA THR A 249 -5.92 -45.55 25.68
C THR A 249 -5.61 -45.55 24.19
N ASP A 250 -5.79 -46.69 23.53
CA ASP A 250 -5.64 -46.95 22.09
C ASP A 250 -6.61 -46.14 21.18
N THR A 251 -7.18 -45.03 21.67
CA THR A 251 -8.39 -44.40 21.10
C THR A 251 -8.24 -42.93 20.68
N ASN A 252 -7.03 -42.37 20.60
CA ASN A 252 -6.85 -40.92 20.36
C ASN A 252 -6.30 -40.50 18.98
N ASN A 253 -5.91 -41.44 18.11
CA ASN A 253 -5.18 -41.12 16.87
C ASN A 253 -6.04 -40.45 15.78
N TYR A 254 -7.36 -40.61 15.87
CA TYR A 254 -8.38 -40.06 14.96
C TYR A 254 -9.07 -38.80 15.49
N GLN A 255 -8.71 -38.35 16.70
CA GLN A 255 -9.30 -37.18 17.34
C GLN A 255 -8.65 -35.87 16.82
N PRO A 256 -9.43 -34.80 16.61
CA PRO A 256 -8.87 -33.52 16.24
C PRO A 256 -8.11 -32.91 17.43
N LEU A 257 -7.06 -32.17 17.11
CA LEU A 257 -6.30 -31.38 18.07
C LEU A 257 -7.18 -30.32 18.76
N LYS A 258 -6.86 -29.97 20.01
CA LYS A 258 -7.57 -28.95 20.80
C LYS A 258 -6.91 -27.57 20.70
N GLN A 259 -7.68 -26.49 20.87
CA GLN A 259 -7.21 -25.10 20.72
C GLN A 259 -5.99 -24.74 21.60
N ASN A 260 -5.84 -25.38 22.77
CA ASN A 260 -4.71 -25.16 23.68
C ASN A 260 -3.34 -25.46 23.03
N ILE A 261 -3.32 -26.15 21.89
CA ILE A 261 -2.12 -26.42 21.11
C ILE A 261 -1.37 -25.15 20.69
N PHE A 262 -2.10 -24.04 20.49
CA PHE A 262 -1.57 -22.75 20.05
C PHE A 262 -0.96 -21.92 21.17
N ALA A 263 -1.39 -22.07 22.42
CA ALA A 263 -1.07 -21.12 23.48
C ALA A 263 0.45 -20.94 23.70
N ASN A 264 1.16 -22.05 23.94
CA ASN A 264 2.61 -22.01 24.16
C ASN A 264 3.40 -21.89 22.84
N SER A 265 2.91 -22.49 21.75
CA SER A 265 3.63 -22.50 20.46
C SER A 265 3.60 -21.13 19.78
N LEU A 266 2.45 -20.45 19.77
CA LEU A 266 2.32 -19.07 19.31
C LEU A 266 3.19 -18.14 20.15
N ALA A 267 3.12 -18.25 21.49
CA ALA A 267 3.92 -17.41 22.38
C ALA A 267 5.44 -17.63 22.21
N LYS A 268 5.88 -18.86 21.94
CA LYS A 268 7.29 -19.15 21.64
C LYS A 268 7.74 -18.47 20.35
N VAL A 269 6.98 -18.63 19.25
CA VAL A 269 7.31 -17.96 17.97
C VAL A 269 7.33 -16.44 18.13
N LEU A 270 6.34 -15.88 18.83
CA LEU A 270 6.29 -14.44 19.09
C LEU A 270 7.48 -13.95 19.93
N TYR A 271 7.98 -14.75 20.88
CA TYR A 271 9.15 -14.42 21.69
C TYR A 271 10.45 -14.43 20.87
N GLU A 272 10.56 -15.30 19.87
CA GLU A 272 11.75 -15.42 19.04
C GLU A 272 11.86 -14.32 17.97
N ILE A 273 10.73 -13.75 17.55
CA ILE A 273 10.68 -12.69 16.53
C ILE A 273 10.59 -11.26 17.10
N GLN A 274 10.47 -11.11 18.42
CA GLN A 274 10.24 -9.79 19.03
C GLN A 274 11.53 -8.95 19.03
N ASP A 275 11.37 -7.64 18.87
CA ASP A 275 12.46 -6.67 18.97
C ASP A 275 12.50 -6.05 20.38
N ASP A 276 13.66 -5.56 20.82
CA ASP A 276 13.83 -4.95 22.17
C ASP A 276 12.88 -3.76 22.41
N LYS A 277 12.47 -3.07 21.33
CA LYS A 277 11.54 -1.94 21.37
C LYS A 277 10.07 -2.37 21.49
N THR A 278 9.72 -3.62 21.18
CA THR A 278 8.33 -4.11 21.10
C THR A 278 8.20 -5.56 21.60
N PRO A 279 8.16 -5.79 22.92
CA PRO A 279 8.04 -7.13 23.49
C PRO A 279 6.66 -7.75 23.16
N LEU A 280 6.66 -8.89 22.46
CA LEU A 280 5.44 -9.60 22.03
C LEU A 280 5.07 -10.76 22.97
N ALA A 281 6.04 -11.34 23.66
CA ALA A 281 5.84 -12.46 24.56
C ALA A 281 6.84 -12.45 25.72
N ARG A 282 6.54 -13.25 26.75
CA ARG A 282 7.39 -13.42 27.94
C ARG A 282 7.70 -14.89 28.17
N LYS A 283 8.95 -15.18 28.50
CA LYS A 283 9.40 -16.51 28.92
C LYS A 283 9.43 -16.59 30.45
N ARG A 284 8.78 -17.61 31.02
CA ARG A 284 8.82 -17.92 32.45
C ARG A 284 9.24 -19.39 32.63
N GLY A 285 10.52 -19.61 32.94
CA GLY A 285 11.11 -20.95 32.96
C GLY A 285 11.02 -21.62 31.59
N SER A 286 10.32 -22.75 31.50
CA SER A 286 10.09 -23.50 30.24
C SER A 286 8.79 -23.14 29.51
N GLN A 287 7.99 -22.21 30.03
CA GLN A 287 6.72 -21.81 29.43
C GLN A 287 6.81 -20.42 28.81
N TYR A 288 6.17 -20.25 27.66
CA TYR A 288 6.02 -18.97 26.97
C TYR A 288 4.57 -18.49 27.12
N THR A 289 4.42 -17.21 27.45
CA THR A 289 3.11 -16.56 27.62
C THR A 289 3.07 -15.30 26.78
N SER A 290 1.96 -15.08 26.08
CA SER A 290 1.73 -13.87 25.30
C SER A 290 0.30 -13.37 25.51
N ILE A 291 0.11 -12.05 25.38
CA ILE A 291 -1.21 -11.40 25.38
C ILE A 291 -1.91 -11.67 24.03
N TYR A 292 -1.14 -11.98 22.98
CA TYR A 292 -1.64 -12.31 21.65
C TYR A 292 -2.17 -13.75 21.63
N SER A 293 -3.48 -13.88 21.54
CA SER A 293 -4.16 -15.15 21.39
C SER A 293 -4.42 -15.47 19.91
N PRO A 294 -4.82 -16.72 19.55
CA PRO A 294 -5.32 -17.02 18.21
C PRO A 294 -6.49 -16.11 17.77
N HIS A 295 -7.29 -15.62 18.72
CA HIS A 295 -8.34 -14.65 18.40
C HIS A 295 -7.73 -13.29 18.02
N THR A 296 -6.74 -12.82 18.78
CA THR A 296 -6.00 -11.59 18.49
C THR A 296 -5.32 -11.66 17.12
N MET A 297 -4.74 -12.80 16.76
CA MET A 297 -4.16 -13.03 15.42
C MET A 297 -5.17 -12.83 14.30
N ARG A 298 -6.37 -13.43 14.45
CA ARG A 298 -7.46 -13.25 13.47
C ARG A 298 -7.87 -11.78 13.38
N VAL A 299 -8.01 -11.07 14.51
CA VAL A 299 -8.36 -9.64 14.52
C VAL A 299 -7.31 -8.83 13.77
N SER A 300 -6.03 -8.99 14.09
CA SER A 300 -4.93 -8.28 13.43
C SER A 300 -4.90 -8.53 11.92
N LEU A 301 -5.09 -9.78 11.49
CA LEU A 301 -5.16 -10.14 10.07
C LEU A 301 -6.31 -9.42 9.35
N ILE A 302 -7.53 -9.50 9.89
CA ILE A 302 -8.71 -8.86 9.29
C ILE A 302 -8.52 -7.34 9.24
N THR A 303 -8.12 -6.73 10.35
CA THR A 303 -7.87 -5.27 10.41
C THR A 303 -6.78 -4.86 9.44
N SER A 304 -5.71 -5.64 9.30
CA SER A 304 -4.64 -5.32 8.35
C SER A 304 -5.07 -5.39 6.89
N LEU A 305 -5.86 -6.40 6.52
CA LEU A 305 -6.38 -6.56 5.17
C LEU A 305 -7.36 -5.44 4.79
N VAL A 306 -8.20 -4.98 5.73
CA VAL A 306 -9.12 -3.87 5.45
C VAL A 306 -8.40 -2.53 5.41
N LEU A 307 -7.63 -2.19 6.44
CA LEU A 307 -7.12 -0.83 6.62
C LEU A 307 -5.87 -0.53 5.81
N TYR A 308 -5.02 -1.54 5.54
CA TYR A 308 -3.77 -1.36 4.81
C TYR A 308 -3.73 -2.13 3.49
N GLY A 309 -4.51 -3.20 3.37
CA GLY A 309 -4.63 -3.97 2.13
C GLY A 309 -5.73 -3.49 1.18
N ASP A 310 -6.46 -2.41 1.54
CA ASP A 310 -7.60 -1.86 0.80
C ASP A 310 -8.62 -2.94 0.35
N VAL A 311 -8.73 -4.05 1.09
CA VAL A 311 -9.60 -5.17 0.70
C VAL A 311 -11.07 -4.80 0.98
N PRO A 312 -11.96 -4.81 -0.02
CA PRO A 312 -13.37 -4.51 0.18
C PRO A 312 -14.05 -5.42 1.19
N LEU A 313 -14.89 -4.85 2.07
CA LEU A 313 -15.53 -5.57 3.17
C LEU A 313 -16.38 -6.76 2.71
N HIS A 314 -17.05 -6.65 1.56
CA HIS A 314 -17.89 -7.73 1.03
C HIS A 314 -17.06 -8.94 0.56
N ILE A 315 -15.82 -8.73 0.10
CA ILE A 315 -14.87 -9.80 -0.24
C ILE A 315 -14.38 -10.46 1.05
N LEU A 316 -13.94 -9.65 2.01
CA LEU A 316 -13.41 -10.14 3.28
C LEU A 316 -14.45 -10.94 4.08
N MET A 317 -15.72 -10.54 4.01
CA MET A 317 -16.83 -11.27 4.59
C MET A 317 -16.92 -12.72 4.10
N LYS A 318 -16.72 -12.96 2.78
CA LYS A 318 -16.70 -14.30 2.18
C LYS A 318 -15.47 -15.11 2.61
N VAL A 319 -14.29 -14.49 2.62
CA VAL A 319 -13.03 -15.14 3.02
C VAL A 319 -13.06 -15.59 4.48
N VAL A 320 -13.61 -14.75 5.36
CA VAL A 320 -13.59 -14.95 6.81
C VAL A 320 -14.81 -15.78 7.31
N GLY A 321 -15.81 -15.96 6.44
CA GLY A 321 -17.05 -16.67 6.74
C GLY A 321 -17.97 -15.90 7.69
N HIS A 322 -18.04 -14.57 7.59
CA HIS A 322 -19.01 -13.78 8.37
C HIS A 322 -20.37 -13.78 7.67
N SER A 323 -21.43 -14.09 8.42
CA SER A 323 -22.81 -14.11 7.88
C SER A 323 -23.43 -12.71 7.76
N GLN A 324 -22.89 -11.73 8.47
CA GLN A 324 -23.38 -10.36 8.51
C GLN A 324 -22.20 -9.40 8.38
N ILE A 325 -22.35 -8.37 7.55
CA ILE A 325 -21.30 -7.37 7.31
C ILE A 325 -20.90 -6.63 8.60
N MET A 326 -21.85 -6.43 9.54
CA MET A 326 -21.59 -5.80 10.84
C MET A 326 -20.48 -6.47 11.64
N MET A 327 -20.34 -7.80 11.52
CA MET A 327 -19.26 -8.53 12.18
C MET A 327 -17.88 -8.17 11.60
N THR A 328 -17.81 -7.83 10.31
CA THR A 328 -16.59 -7.36 9.66
C THR A 328 -16.38 -5.85 9.89
N LEU A 329 -17.45 -5.07 9.97
CA LEU A 329 -17.41 -3.63 10.20
C LEU A 329 -16.76 -3.25 11.54
N HIS A 330 -16.91 -4.10 12.57
CA HIS A 330 -16.23 -3.86 13.86
C HIS A 330 -14.70 -3.74 13.72
N TYR A 331 -14.09 -4.33 12.69
CA TYR A 331 -12.64 -4.27 12.45
C TYR A 331 -12.18 -2.98 11.75
N THR A 332 -13.11 -2.18 11.24
CA THR A 332 -12.83 -0.92 10.52
C THR A 332 -12.95 0.31 11.41
N LYS A 333 -13.11 0.12 12.73
CA LYS A 333 -13.28 1.23 13.67
C LYS A 333 -12.01 2.08 13.69
N MET A 334 -12.09 3.24 13.05
CA MET A 334 -11.00 4.19 12.90
C MET A 334 -11.10 5.30 13.94
N THR A 335 -9.96 5.87 14.32
CA THR A 335 -9.91 7.11 15.10
C THR A 335 -10.20 8.32 14.21
N HIS A 336 -10.69 9.43 14.78
CA HIS A 336 -11.02 10.64 14.01
C HIS A 336 -9.86 11.16 13.15
N SER A 337 -8.63 11.17 13.68
CA SER A 337 -7.43 11.57 12.94
C SER A 337 -7.17 10.67 11.71
N ASN A 338 -7.40 9.36 11.83
CA ASN A 338 -7.23 8.44 10.70
C ASN A 338 -8.34 8.59 9.65
N MET A 339 -9.54 9.04 10.05
CA MET A 339 -10.63 9.27 9.08
C MET A 339 -10.32 10.46 8.16
N ALA A 340 -9.83 11.57 8.71
CA ALA A 340 -9.48 12.75 7.92
C ALA A 340 -8.40 12.42 6.88
N SER A 341 -7.30 11.77 7.30
CA SER A 341 -6.22 11.40 6.38
C SER A 341 -6.66 10.40 5.31
N VAL A 342 -7.45 9.38 5.65
CA VAL A 342 -7.95 8.42 4.67
C VAL A 342 -8.94 9.05 3.70
N LEU A 343 -9.76 10.00 4.15
CA LEU A 343 -10.65 10.76 3.26
C LEU A 343 -9.85 11.65 2.31
N THR A 344 -8.85 12.38 2.80
CA THR A 344 -7.98 13.21 1.94
C THR A 344 -7.22 12.37 0.92
N ILE A 345 -6.67 11.21 1.30
CA ILE A 345 -6.03 10.28 0.36
C ILE A 345 -7.07 9.70 -0.62
N GLY A 346 -8.28 9.39 -0.13
CA GLY A 346 -9.38 8.91 -0.94
C GLY A 346 -9.85 9.92 -1.98
N GLU A 347 -9.94 11.18 -1.61
CA GLU A 347 -10.23 12.30 -2.51
C GLU A 347 -9.15 12.46 -3.57
N LYS A 348 -7.86 12.45 -3.18
CA LYS A 348 -6.74 12.49 -4.14
C LYS A 348 -6.80 11.34 -5.15
N LYS A 349 -6.94 10.10 -4.67
CA LYS A 349 -7.07 8.89 -5.52
C LYS A 349 -8.30 8.94 -6.43
N ALA A 350 -9.42 9.49 -5.94
CA ALA A 350 -10.64 9.62 -6.71
C ALA A 350 -10.51 10.68 -7.81
N LEU A 351 -9.84 11.80 -7.53
CA LEU A 351 -9.55 12.85 -8.50
C LEU A 351 -8.64 12.35 -9.62
N GLU A 352 -7.54 11.70 -9.27
CA GLU A 352 -6.59 11.10 -10.22
C GLU A 352 -7.30 10.10 -11.16
N ARG A 353 -7.98 9.10 -10.58
CA ARG A 353 -8.70 8.08 -11.36
C ARG A 353 -9.85 8.64 -12.18
N SER A 354 -10.52 9.70 -11.70
CA SER A 354 -11.59 10.35 -12.45
C SER A 354 -11.04 11.04 -13.71
N ALA A 355 -9.89 11.71 -13.60
CA ALA A 355 -9.21 12.33 -14.74
C ALA A 355 -8.75 11.27 -15.76
N GLU A 356 -8.05 10.21 -15.30
CA GLU A 356 -7.60 9.10 -16.14
C GLU A 356 -8.76 8.38 -16.82
N HIS A 357 -9.82 8.07 -16.08
CA HIS A 357 -10.99 7.38 -16.61
C HIS A 357 -11.70 8.22 -17.68
N LYS A 358 -11.82 9.54 -17.47
CA LYS A 358 -12.37 10.45 -18.48
C LYS A 358 -11.47 10.55 -19.71
N GLN A 359 -10.14 10.58 -19.55
CA GLN A 359 -9.21 10.56 -20.68
C GLN A 359 -9.35 9.26 -21.49
N ALA A 360 -9.44 8.11 -20.82
CA ALA A 360 -9.68 6.82 -21.47
C ALA A 360 -11.03 6.80 -22.22
N LEU A 361 -12.10 7.27 -21.60
CA LEU A 361 -13.42 7.42 -22.24
C LEU A 361 -13.37 8.34 -23.46
N MET A 362 -12.63 9.45 -23.41
CA MET A 362 -12.45 10.36 -24.55
C MET A 362 -11.71 9.70 -25.72
N MET A 363 -10.79 8.77 -25.45
CA MET A 363 -10.17 7.95 -26.49
C MET A 363 -11.14 6.92 -27.06
N GLU A 364 -11.91 6.23 -26.22
CA GLU A 364 -12.85 5.18 -26.62
C GLU A 364 -14.06 5.72 -27.41
N ASN A 365 -14.74 6.74 -26.87
CA ASN A 365 -15.99 7.29 -27.45
C ASN A 365 -15.76 8.29 -28.59
N LYS A 366 -14.49 8.47 -29.01
CA LYS A 366 -14.03 9.57 -29.88
C LYS A 366 -14.26 10.94 -29.24
N ILE A 367 -13.22 11.78 -29.28
CA ILE A 367 -13.20 13.16 -28.76
C ILE A 367 -14.36 14.02 -29.33
N HIS A 368 -14.94 13.64 -30.47
CA HIS A 368 -16.07 14.33 -31.09
C HIS A 368 -17.37 14.30 -30.28
N GLU A 369 -17.60 13.27 -29.45
CA GLU A 369 -18.81 13.16 -28.62
C GLU A 369 -18.74 14.09 -27.38
N HIS A 370 -17.52 14.48 -26.98
CA HIS A 370 -17.27 15.35 -25.83
C HIS A 370 -16.92 16.79 -26.23
N LYS A 371 -17.28 17.24 -27.45
CA LYS A 371 -16.99 18.61 -27.92
C LYS A 371 -17.60 19.71 -27.05
N GLU A 372 -18.72 19.42 -26.40
CA GLU A 372 -19.44 20.38 -25.56
C GLU A 372 -18.69 20.68 -24.24
N GLU A 373 -17.95 19.68 -23.73
CA GLU A 373 -17.11 19.78 -22.52
C GLU A 373 -15.73 20.45 -22.78
N LEU A 374 -15.37 20.64 -24.05
CA LEU A 374 -14.04 21.07 -24.48
C LEU A 374 -14.04 22.50 -25.09
N VAL A 375 -13.07 23.30 -24.69
CA VAL A 375 -12.72 24.57 -25.32
C VAL A 375 -11.87 24.27 -26.56
N ILE A 376 -12.54 24.08 -27.70
CA ILE A 376 -11.89 23.79 -28.98
C ILE A 376 -11.71 25.08 -29.79
N PRO A 377 -10.46 25.43 -30.19
CA PRO A 377 -10.21 26.56 -31.07
C PRO A 377 -10.96 26.44 -32.40
N VAL A 378 -11.36 27.59 -32.97
CA VAL A 378 -12.23 27.64 -34.18
C VAL A 378 -11.63 26.87 -35.36
N ASN A 379 -10.31 26.90 -35.53
CA ASN A 379 -9.58 26.23 -36.62
C ASN A 379 -8.82 24.97 -36.15
N SER A 380 -9.33 24.26 -35.14
CA SER A 380 -8.69 23.03 -34.64
C SER A 380 -8.91 21.83 -35.55
N ALA A 381 -7.89 20.96 -35.66
CA ALA A 381 -7.97 19.70 -36.38
C ALA A 381 -9.03 18.74 -35.82
N LEU A 382 -9.35 18.85 -34.51
CA LEU A 382 -10.37 18.02 -33.84
C LEU A 382 -11.81 18.34 -34.25
N LYS A 383 -12.01 19.29 -35.16
CA LYS A 383 -13.31 19.44 -35.82
C LYS A 383 -13.53 18.40 -36.91
N ASN A 384 -12.45 17.91 -37.54
CA ASN A 384 -12.51 16.86 -38.56
C ASN A 384 -12.75 15.49 -37.89
N PRO A 385 -13.88 14.80 -38.16
CA PRO A 385 -14.20 13.50 -37.57
C PRO A 385 -13.17 12.39 -37.85
N ASP A 386 -12.39 12.52 -38.93
CA ASP A 386 -11.43 11.52 -39.37
C ASP A 386 -9.99 11.79 -38.88
N TRP A 387 -9.82 12.72 -37.93
CA TRP A 387 -8.49 13.04 -37.39
C TRP A 387 -7.92 11.85 -36.59
N PRO A 388 -6.68 11.42 -36.84
CA PRO A 388 -6.13 10.24 -36.21
C PRO A 388 -5.96 10.44 -34.71
N GLN A 389 -6.59 9.59 -33.90
CA GLN A 389 -6.48 9.65 -32.43
C GLN A 389 -5.04 9.50 -31.93
N SER A 390 -4.20 8.75 -32.66
CA SER A 390 -2.78 8.57 -32.33
C SER A 390 -1.95 9.86 -32.42
N SER A 391 -2.46 10.89 -33.08
CA SER A 391 -1.81 12.21 -33.15
C SER A 391 -2.20 13.12 -31.98
N VAL A 392 -3.18 12.72 -31.16
CA VAL A 392 -3.61 13.48 -29.99
C VAL A 392 -2.79 13.08 -28.78
N LEU A 393 -2.10 14.06 -28.20
CA LEU A 393 -1.35 13.89 -26.95
C LEU A 393 -2.13 14.52 -25.80
N PHE A 394 -2.34 13.76 -24.73
CA PHE A 394 -3.02 14.22 -23.52
C PHE A 394 -2.01 14.69 -22.48
N PHE A 395 -2.38 15.76 -21.78
CA PHE A 395 -1.70 16.31 -20.61
C PHE A 395 -2.73 16.48 -19.48
N ASP A 396 -2.27 16.67 -18.24
CA ASP A 396 -3.18 16.92 -17.12
C ASP A 396 -3.96 18.24 -17.25
N TYR A 397 -3.41 19.21 -17.99
CA TYR A 397 -3.97 20.55 -18.18
C TYR A 397 -4.65 20.75 -19.55
N GLY A 398 -4.63 19.74 -20.44
CA GLY A 398 -5.31 19.79 -21.74
C GLY A 398 -4.76 18.77 -22.73
N LEU A 399 -4.99 18.99 -24.02
CA LEU A 399 -4.52 18.09 -25.08
C LEU A 399 -3.99 18.86 -26.30
N CYS A 400 -3.04 18.24 -26.99
CA CYS A 400 -2.49 18.72 -28.24
C CYS A 400 -2.96 17.82 -29.39
N PRO A 401 -3.67 18.34 -30.39
CA PRO A 401 -4.14 17.53 -31.51
C PRO A 401 -3.05 17.14 -32.51
N TYR A 402 -1.86 17.73 -32.43
CA TYR A 402 -0.74 17.49 -33.36
C TYR A 402 0.48 16.84 -32.67
N GLY A 403 0.30 16.24 -31.49
CA GLY A 403 1.37 15.54 -30.79
C GLY A 403 2.63 16.39 -30.53
N ALA A 404 2.45 17.68 -30.25
CA ALA A 404 3.53 18.66 -30.00
C ALA A 404 4.52 18.90 -31.17
N THR A 405 4.12 18.61 -32.41
CA THR A 405 4.96 18.82 -33.61
C THR A 405 4.76 20.21 -34.24
N GLU A 406 3.52 20.70 -34.29
CA GLU A 406 3.13 21.98 -34.91
C GLU A 406 3.21 23.17 -33.91
N CYS A 407 4.33 23.30 -33.19
CA CYS A 407 4.58 24.44 -32.31
C CYS A 407 5.17 25.65 -33.08
N SER A 408 5.78 25.40 -34.24
CA SER A 408 6.41 26.43 -35.10
C SER A 408 5.39 27.37 -35.77
N ASN A 409 4.13 26.95 -35.88
CA ASN A 409 3.04 27.76 -36.39
C ASN A 409 2.00 28.06 -35.32
N GLY A 410 2.21 27.72 -34.04
CA GLY A 410 1.16 27.81 -33.03
C GLY A 410 0.91 29.23 -32.47
N GLY A 411 1.72 30.22 -32.86
CA GLY A 411 1.70 31.57 -32.31
C GLY A 411 0.72 32.52 -33.00
N ASP A 412 0.97 33.82 -32.83
CA ASP A 412 0.14 34.89 -33.37
C ASP A 412 0.28 35.01 -34.90
N ARG A 413 -0.74 35.61 -35.54
CA ARG A 413 -0.75 35.85 -36.98
C ARG A 413 0.30 36.89 -37.36
N ASP A 414 1.08 36.58 -38.40
CA ASP A 414 2.06 37.51 -38.94
C ASP A 414 1.37 38.64 -39.69
N VAL A 415 1.45 39.86 -39.14
CA VAL A 415 0.83 41.07 -39.69
C VAL A 415 1.45 41.47 -41.04
N SER A 416 2.66 41.01 -41.35
CA SER A 416 3.40 41.29 -42.59
C SER A 416 2.96 40.42 -43.80
N SER A 417 2.21 39.34 -43.58
CA SER A 417 1.70 38.48 -44.64
C SER A 417 0.37 39.03 -45.19
N SER A 418 0.42 39.74 -46.31
CA SER A 418 -0.73 40.37 -46.98
C SER A 418 -1.67 39.41 -47.73
N SER A 419 -1.39 38.10 -47.73
CA SER A 419 -2.27 37.09 -48.35
C SER A 419 -3.44 36.71 -47.45
N LYS A 420 -4.67 36.95 -47.90
CA LYS A 420 -5.91 36.52 -47.23
C LYS A 420 -6.15 35.00 -47.29
N SER A 421 -5.50 34.24 -48.18
CA SER A 421 -5.82 32.83 -48.42
C SER A 421 -5.04 31.85 -47.52
N THR A 422 -3.84 32.22 -47.07
CA THR A 422 -3.00 31.40 -46.18
C THR A 422 -2.32 32.29 -45.15
N PRO A 423 -2.97 32.60 -44.01
CA PRO A 423 -2.34 33.39 -42.97
C PRO A 423 -1.10 32.65 -42.44
N ALA A 424 0.06 33.29 -42.57
CA ALA A 424 1.29 32.83 -41.90
C ALA A 424 1.17 33.11 -40.40
N TYR A 425 1.68 32.17 -39.59
CA TYR A 425 1.69 32.29 -38.14
C TYR A 425 3.10 32.08 -37.63
N SER A 426 3.44 32.87 -36.63
CA SER A 426 4.71 32.78 -35.91
C SER A 426 4.79 31.52 -35.04
N ALA A 427 6.02 31.20 -34.61
CA ALA A 427 6.24 30.19 -33.60
C ALA A 427 5.64 30.63 -32.26
N VAL A 428 5.21 29.65 -31.45
CA VAL A 428 4.74 29.92 -30.10
C VAL A 428 5.86 30.62 -29.31
N SER A 429 5.51 31.74 -28.67
CA SER A 429 6.42 32.48 -27.81
C SER A 429 6.88 31.62 -26.64
N ALA A 430 8.19 31.58 -26.40
CA ALA A 430 8.75 30.86 -25.27
C ALA A 430 8.24 31.44 -23.94
N GLY A 431 7.87 30.57 -23.01
CA GLY A 431 7.37 30.93 -21.68
C GLY A 431 7.87 29.96 -20.62
N TYR A 432 7.05 29.66 -19.64
CA TYR A 432 7.40 28.76 -18.53
C TYR A 432 7.83 27.36 -19.03
N LEU A 433 7.07 26.76 -19.95
CA LEU A 433 7.37 25.45 -20.56
C LEU A 433 8.41 25.52 -21.70
N GLY A 434 9.12 26.65 -21.83
CA GLY A 434 10.08 26.88 -22.90
C GLY A 434 9.39 27.00 -24.26
N LYS A 435 9.94 26.32 -25.29
CA LYS A 435 9.49 26.44 -26.69
C LYS A 435 8.11 25.80 -26.95
N GLN A 436 7.67 24.88 -26.10
CA GLN A 436 6.36 24.20 -26.20
C GLN A 436 5.36 24.83 -25.23
N ASN A 437 5.18 26.15 -25.32
CA ASN A 437 4.26 26.85 -24.42
C ASN A 437 2.79 26.68 -24.85
N CYS A 438 2.22 25.54 -24.49
CA CYS A 438 0.85 25.15 -24.85
C CYS A 438 -0.22 26.19 -24.48
N PHE A 439 -0.05 26.92 -23.36
CA PHE A 439 -1.05 27.91 -22.89
C PHE A 439 -1.27 29.06 -23.88
N ARG A 440 -0.24 29.38 -24.67
CA ARG A 440 -0.26 30.44 -25.70
C ARG A 440 -0.38 29.88 -27.12
N CYS A 441 -0.53 28.56 -27.25
CA CYS A 441 -0.64 27.91 -28.55
C CYS A 441 -2.09 27.95 -29.05
N ARG A 442 -2.30 28.37 -30.29
CA ARG A 442 -3.63 28.40 -30.93
C ARG A 442 -4.27 27.02 -31.09
N HIS A 443 -3.46 25.96 -31.08
CA HIS A 443 -3.90 24.58 -31.29
C HIS A 443 -4.28 23.87 -29.99
N PHE A 444 -3.93 24.47 -28.86
CA PHE A 444 -4.15 23.87 -27.57
C PHE A 444 -5.65 23.78 -27.25
N VAL A 445 -6.05 22.62 -26.74
CA VAL A 445 -7.44 22.33 -26.39
C VAL A 445 -7.47 21.99 -24.91
N THR A 446 -8.37 22.62 -24.18
CA THR A 446 -8.62 22.32 -22.76
C THR A 446 -10.12 22.15 -22.56
N GLY A 447 -10.57 21.95 -21.32
CA GLY A 447 -11.97 21.72 -21.04
C GLY A 447 -12.23 21.45 -19.57
N ILE A 448 -13.49 21.11 -19.28
CA ILE A 448 -13.96 20.77 -17.93
C ILE A 448 -13.09 19.69 -17.26
N PRO A 449 -12.68 18.59 -17.94
CA PRO A 449 -11.87 17.55 -17.31
C PRO A 449 -10.47 18.01 -16.90
N PHE A 450 -9.93 19.04 -17.56
CA PHE A 450 -8.55 19.52 -17.36
C PHE A 450 -8.47 20.75 -16.44
N TYR A 451 -9.61 21.20 -15.91
CA TYR A 451 -9.71 22.44 -15.15
C TYR A 451 -8.74 22.49 -13.96
N ILE A 452 -8.70 21.42 -13.16
CA ILE A 452 -7.87 21.36 -11.94
C ILE A 452 -6.38 21.32 -12.31
N GLY A 453 -6.00 20.57 -13.34
CA GLY A 453 -4.61 20.53 -13.82
C GLY A 453 -4.15 21.89 -14.38
N LEU A 454 -5.04 22.62 -15.06
CA LEU A 454 -4.78 23.96 -15.55
C LEU A 454 -4.64 24.98 -14.40
N LEU A 455 -5.44 24.86 -13.34
CA LEU A 455 -5.31 25.65 -12.12
C LEU A 455 -3.98 25.38 -11.41
N ALA A 456 -3.60 24.11 -11.27
CA ALA A 456 -2.33 23.70 -10.67
C ALA A 456 -1.14 24.31 -11.42
N LYS A 457 -1.16 24.31 -12.76
CA LYS A 457 -0.17 25.01 -13.58
C LYS A 457 -0.18 26.52 -13.43
N GLY A 458 -1.35 27.13 -13.25
CA GLY A 458 -1.45 28.54 -12.90
C GLY A 458 -0.70 28.89 -11.62
N ASN A 459 -0.88 28.07 -10.57
CA ASN A 459 -0.25 28.30 -9.26
C ASN A 459 1.27 28.08 -9.31
N GLU A 460 1.74 27.10 -10.08
CA GLU A 460 3.17 26.86 -10.35
C GLU A 460 3.83 28.08 -11.02
N ILE A 461 3.22 28.61 -12.08
CA ILE A 461 3.75 29.79 -12.79
C ILE A 461 3.66 31.05 -11.92
N ALA A 462 2.62 31.17 -11.09
CA ALA A 462 2.47 32.27 -10.14
C ALA A 462 3.61 32.31 -9.11
N GLU A 463 4.01 31.16 -8.54
CA GLU A 463 5.17 31.06 -7.64
C GLU A 463 6.46 31.48 -8.36
N ALA A 464 6.67 30.94 -9.58
CA ALA A 464 7.85 31.25 -10.36
C ALA A 464 7.93 32.74 -10.72
N ARG A 465 6.79 33.36 -11.04
CA ARG A 465 6.70 34.80 -11.30
C ARG A 465 7.00 35.62 -10.05
N GLN A 466 6.47 35.22 -8.90
CA GLN A 466 6.72 35.92 -7.63
C GLN A 466 8.20 35.91 -7.26
N TYR A 467 8.90 34.81 -7.51
CA TYR A 467 10.34 34.72 -7.33
C TYR A 467 11.11 35.72 -8.21
N VAL A 468 10.75 35.82 -9.49
CA VAL A 468 11.37 36.77 -10.42
C VAL A 468 11.07 38.21 -10.00
N SER A 469 9.83 38.49 -9.58
CA SER A 469 9.42 39.80 -9.06
C SER A 469 10.28 40.24 -7.88
N ASN A 470 10.53 39.35 -6.91
CA ASN A 470 11.42 39.63 -5.77
C ASN A 470 12.86 39.94 -6.23
N LYS A 471 13.35 39.23 -7.25
CA LYS A 471 14.69 39.46 -7.81
C LYS A 471 14.76 40.82 -8.52
N VAL A 472 13.76 41.19 -9.31
CA VAL A 472 13.61 42.50 -9.96
C VAL A 472 13.64 43.62 -8.91
N CYS A 473 12.86 43.49 -7.84
CA CYS A 473 12.85 44.45 -6.73
C CYS A 473 14.25 44.60 -6.10
N SER A 474 14.94 43.48 -5.82
CA SER A 474 16.30 43.52 -5.25
C SER A 474 17.34 44.16 -6.18
N LEU A 475 17.17 44.03 -7.50
CA LEU A 475 18.05 44.67 -8.49
C LEU A 475 17.77 46.16 -8.58
N ASN A 476 16.50 46.57 -8.57
CA ASN A 476 16.09 47.97 -8.52
C ASN A 476 16.69 48.68 -7.30
N SER A 477 16.57 48.11 -6.10
CA SER A 477 17.18 48.72 -4.90
C SER A 477 18.70 48.87 -4.98
N LYS A 478 19.38 47.92 -5.65
CA LYS A 478 20.83 48.02 -5.89
C LYS A 478 21.18 49.11 -6.90
N ILE A 479 20.37 49.27 -7.95
CA ILE A 479 20.53 50.33 -8.94
C ILE A 479 20.30 51.69 -8.30
N GLU A 480 19.21 51.86 -7.55
CA GLU A 480 18.91 53.09 -6.79
C GLU A 480 20.06 53.46 -5.84
N HIS A 481 20.63 52.48 -5.12
CA HIS A 481 21.78 52.75 -4.24
C HIS A 481 23.00 53.24 -5.03
N MET A 482 23.25 52.66 -6.20
CA MET A 482 24.33 53.08 -7.09
C MET A 482 24.08 54.47 -7.70
N ASP A 483 22.85 54.78 -8.07
CA ASP A 483 22.46 56.11 -8.59
C ASP A 483 22.68 57.19 -7.53
N VAL A 484 22.29 56.94 -6.28
CA VAL A 484 22.57 57.83 -5.16
C VAL A 484 24.07 58.02 -4.94
N MET A 485 24.87 56.96 -5.11
CA MET A 485 26.33 57.04 -4.98
C MET A 485 26.96 57.86 -6.11
N ILE A 486 26.53 57.64 -7.35
CA ILE A 486 26.98 58.39 -8.53
C ILE A 486 26.63 59.87 -8.35
N TYR A 487 25.40 60.18 -7.97
CA TYR A 487 24.96 61.55 -7.69
C TYR A 487 25.80 62.24 -6.59
N LYS A 488 26.14 61.53 -5.51
CA LYS A 488 27.00 62.05 -4.43
C LYS A 488 28.43 62.34 -4.87
N LEU A 489 28.96 61.57 -5.82
CA LEU A 489 30.31 61.79 -6.38
C LEU A 489 30.31 62.97 -7.35
N GLU A 490 29.28 63.06 -8.20
CA GLU A 490 29.10 64.14 -9.18
C GLU A 490 28.87 65.50 -8.50
N SER A 491 28.03 65.55 -7.46
CA SER A 491 27.79 66.76 -6.65
C SER A 491 29.02 67.27 -5.90
N LYS A 492 30.00 66.39 -5.64
CA LYS A 492 31.31 66.75 -5.05
C LYS A 492 32.37 67.11 -6.10
N GLY A 493 32.03 67.09 -7.40
CA GLY A 493 32.97 67.35 -8.49
C GLY A 493 34.03 66.27 -8.71
N GLN A 494 33.84 65.07 -8.14
CA GLN A 494 34.77 63.95 -8.29
C GLN A 494 34.43 63.11 -9.54
N VAL A 495 35.44 62.67 -10.27
CA VAL A 495 35.25 61.80 -11.44
C VAL A 495 34.78 60.42 -10.97
N VAL A 496 33.62 59.98 -11.47
CA VAL A 496 33.08 58.65 -11.19
C VAL A 496 34.02 57.58 -11.78
N SER A 497 34.48 56.66 -10.94
CA SER A 497 35.34 55.54 -11.37
C SER A 497 34.66 54.73 -12.50
N PRO A 498 35.41 54.33 -13.55
CA PRO A 498 34.86 53.54 -14.65
C PRO A 498 34.28 52.19 -14.17
N GLU A 499 34.81 51.62 -13.09
CA GLU A 499 34.31 50.37 -12.50
C GLU A 499 32.88 50.51 -11.97
N VAL A 500 32.55 51.65 -11.35
CA VAL A 500 31.22 51.95 -10.80
C VAL A 500 30.20 52.07 -11.92
N ARG A 501 30.54 52.78 -13.01
CA ARG A 501 29.69 52.91 -14.21
C ARG A 501 29.48 51.57 -14.91
N LEU A 502 30.52 50.76 -15.01
CA LEU A 502 30.44 49.45 -15.63
C LEU A 502 29.59 48.47 -14.80
N LYS A 503 29.70 48.52 -13.46
CA LYS A 503 28.84 47.76 -12.55
C LYS A 503 27.38 48.21 -12.64
N HIS A 504 27.11 49.51 -12.70
CA HIS A 504 25.77 50.05 -12.91
C HIS A 504 25.16 49.51 -14.22
N LYS A 505 25.88 49.62 -15.34
CA LYS A 505 25.43 49.11 -16.64
C LYS A 505 25.17 47.60 -16.62
N ARG A 506 26.00 46.81 -15.94
CA ARG A 506 25.77 45.37 -15.76
C ARG A 506 24.48 45.09 -14.98
N LEU A 507 24.21 45.85 -13.91
CA LEU A 507 22.98 45.71 -13.14
C LEU A 507 21.75 46.09 -13.97
N SER A 508 21.81 47.16 -14.76
CA SER A 508 20.72 47.55 -15.67
C SER A 508 20.42 46.46 -16.70
N ASN A 509 21.43 45.87 -17.32
CA ASN A 509 21.24 44.77 -18.26
C ASN A 509 20.61 43.53 -17.59
N LEU A 510 21.04 43.19 -16.37
CA LEU A 510 20.45 42.09 -15.61
C LEU A 510 18.99 42.36 -15.24
N LEU A 511 18.65 43.61 -14.90
CA LEU A 511 17.28 44.03 -14.64
C LEU A 511 16.42 43.83 -15.89
N GLU A 512 16.87 44.28 -17.05
CA GLU A 512 16.16 44.13 -18.32
C GLU A 512 15.89 42.65 -18.64
N GLN A 513 16.88 41.78 -18.44
CA GLN A 513 16.71 40.33 -18.63
C GLN A 513 15.64 39.73 -17.70
N GLU A 514 15.65 40.10 -16.41
CA GLU A 514 14.67 39.60 -15.45
C GLU A 514 13.27 40.20 -15.68
N GLN A 515 13.18 41.44 -16.15
CA GLN A 515 11.91 42.07 -16.54
C GLN A 515 11.26 41.35 -17.74
N VAL A 516 12.04 41.05 -18.79
CA VAL A 516 11.56 40.27 -19.94
C VAL A 516 11.04 38.90 -19.48
N ARG A 517 11.76 38.23 -18.58
CA ARG A 517 11.33 36.95 -18.01
C ARG A 517 10.06 37.09 -17.17
N HIS A 518 9.96 38.12 -16.34
CA HIS A 518 8.77 38.40 -15.53
C HIS A 518 7.53 38.63 -16.41
N ASP A 519 7.68 39.39 -17.49
CA ASP A 519 6.60 39.70 -18.42
C ASP A 519 6.13 38.46 -19.18
N ALA A 520 7.06 37.60 -19.61
CA ALA A 520 6.72 36.32 -20.24
C ALA A 520 5.86 35.44 -19.33
N LEU A 521 6.23 35.28 -18.06
CA LEU A 521 5.43 34.54 -17.06
C LEU A 521 4.09 35.21 -16.80
N GLY A 522 4.03 36.55 -16.79
CA GLY A 522 2.79 37.31 -16.68
C GLY A 522 1.82 37.03 -17.84
N CYS A 523 2.33 37.01 -19.08
CA CYS A 523 1.53 36.64 -20.25
C CYS A 523 1.01 35.20 -20.17
N ASP A 524 1.81 34.26 -19.67
CA ASP A 524 1.39 32.87 -19.50
C ASP A 524 0.25 32.75 -18.48
N ILE A 525 0.37 33.41 -17.32
CA ILE A 525 -0.69 33.46 -16.31
C ILE A 525 -1.99 34.04 -16.89
N LEU A 526 -1.90 35.14 -17.64
CA LEU A 526 -3.07 35.74 -18.29
C LEU A 526 -3.72 34.80 -19.31
N SER A 527 -2.91 34.06 -20.08
CA SER A 527 -3.42 33.06 -21.03
C SER A 527 -4.15 31.92 -20.32
N ILE A 528 -3.61 31.44 -19.20
CA ILE A 528 -4.24 30.43 -18.35
C ILE A 528 -5.56 30.95 -17.78
N PHE A 529 -5.60 32.17 -17.24
CA PHE A 529 -6.84 32.77 -16.74
C PHE A 529 -7.91 32.89 -17.81
N LYS A 530 -7.52 33.25 -19.04
CA LYS A 530 -8.45 33.29 -20.17
C LYS A 530 -9.03 31.91 -20.46
N LEU A 531 -8.20 30.87 -20.47
CA LEU A 531 -8.62 29.48 -20.68
C LEU A 531 -9.53 28.99 -19.55
N LEU A 532 -9.16 29.23 -18.28
CA LEU A 532 -9.98 28.89 -17.11
C LEU A 532 -11.36 29.58 -17.15
N ARG A 533 -11.40 30.86 -17.52
CA ARG A 533 -12.67 31.58 -17.69
C ARG A 533 -13.51 30.98 -18.82
N GLN A 534 -12.89 30.56 -19.92
CA GLN A 534 -13.59 29.87 -21.01
C GLN A 534 -14.16 28.53 -20.54
N THR A 535 -13.40 27.74 -19.78
CA THR A 535 -13.91 26.47 -19.22
C THR A 535 -15.07 26.69 -18.24
N LEU A 536 -15.03 27.74 -17.42
CA LEU A 536 -16.15 28.07 -16.53
C LEU A 536 -17.41 28.49 -17.29
N THR A 537 -17.27 29.24 -18.39
CA THR A 537 -18.43 29.53 -19.25
C THR A 537 -19.01 28.31 -19.95
N LEU A 538 -18.26 27.21 -20.05
CA LEU A 538 -18.80 25.92 -20.51
C LEU A 538 -19.55 25.20 -19.37
N PHE A 539 -18.99 25.20 -18.16
CA PHE A 539 -19.67 24.68 -16.96
C PHE A 539 -21.06 25.29 -16.77
N ASP A 540 -21.18 26.62 -16.84
CA ASP A 540 -22.46 27.32 -16.67
C ASP A 540 -23.50 26.98 -17.77
N LYS A 541 -23.04 26.59 -18.96
CA LYS A 541 -23.91 26.19 -20.08
C LYS A 541 -24.39 24.76 -19.94
N GLU A 542 -23.55 23.86 -19.45
CA GLU A 542 -23.91 22.45 -19.24
C GLU A 542 -24.96 22.26 -18.14
N GLU A 543 -24.95 23.08 -17.07
CA GLU A 543 -26.01 23.06 -16.05
C GLU A 543 -27.41 23.33 -16.64
N GLN A 544 -27.49 24.09 -17.75
CA GLN A 544 -28.75 24.40 -18.43
C GLN A 544 -29.18 23.29 -19.41
N SER A 545 -28.24 22.53 -19.97
CA SER A 545 -28.49 21.41 -20.88
C SER A 545 -28.40 20.07 -20.14
N LYS A 546 -29.54 19.61 -19.61
CA LYS A 546 -29.66 18.28 -18.96
C LYS A 546 -28.94 17.16 -19.75
N SER A 547 -27.84 16.61 -19.22
CA SER A 547 -27.73 15.20 -18.77
C SER A 547 -26.27 14.77 -18.45
N LYS A 548 -26.13 14.01 -17.36
CA LYS A 548 -25.07 12.99 -17.10
C LYS A 548 -23.61 13.45 -16.91
N VAL A 549 -23.33 14.22 -15.86
CA VAL A 549 -22.10 14.02 -15.06
C VAL A 549 -22.45 14.14 -13.59
N PRO A 550 -22.16 13.16 -12.71
CA PRO A 550 -22.20 13.37 -11.28
C PRO A 550 -20.83 13.90 -10.86
N LEU A 551 -20.66 15.22 -10.73
CA LEU A 551 -19.58 15.77 -9.92
C LEU A 551 -20.16 16.61 -8.79
N VAL A 552 -19.73 16.26 -7.58
CA VAL A 552 -20.13 16.82 -6.30
C VAL A 552 -19.61 18.26 -6.19
N LEU A 553 -20.33 19.23 -6.74
CA LEU A 553 -20.13 20.67 -6.49
C LEU A 553 -21.51 21.35 -6.54
N ASN A 554 -22.31 21.13 -5.50
CA ASN A 554 -23.63 21.73 -5.34
C ASN A 554 -23.50 23.16 -4.78
N THR A 555 -22.75 24.02 -5.47
CA THR A 555 -22.60 25.44 -5.13
C THR A 555 -22.76 26.30 -6.36
N ASN A 556 -23.70 27.24 -6.29
CA ASN A 556 -23.99 28.26 -7.30
C ASN A 556 -22.71 28.87 -7.89
N SER A 557 -22.60 28.85 -9.22
CA SER A 557 -21.61 29.56 -10.04
C SER A 557 -20.16 29.48 -9.55
N LEU A 558 -19.36 28.63 -10.18
CA LEU A 558 -17.91 28.58 -9.97
C LEU A 558 -17.28 29.93 -10.37
N SER A 559 -16.62 30.63 -9.43
CA SER A 559 -15.87 31.86 -9.68
C SER A 559 -14.38 31.66 -9.49
N ILE A 560 -13.57 32.31 -10.33
CA ILE A 560 -12.12 32.38 -10.15
C ILE A 560 -11.83 33.50 -9.17
N ASN A 561 -11.32 33.15 -7.99
CA ASN A 561 -10.85 34.11 -7.00
C ASN A 561 -9.33 34.14 -7.01
N LEU A 562 -8.78 35.35 -7.06
CA LEU A 562 -7.35 35.61 -6.87
C LEU A 562 -7.14 36.00 -5.41
N GLU A 563 -6.62 35.06 -4.61
CA GLU A 563 -6.31 35.30 -3.20
C GLU A 563 -4.81 35.50 -3.02
N GLU A 564 -4.42 36.53 -2.26
CA GLU A 564 -3.04 36.73 -1.87
C GLU A 564 -2.71 35.78 -0.70
N VAL A 565 -1.88 34.78 -0.98
CA VAL A 565 -1.48 33.75 -0.03
C VAL A 565 -0.06 33.96 0.48
N SER A 566 0.28 33.33 1.61
CA SER A 566 1.64 33.37 2.13
C SER A 566 2.62 32.65 1.21
N HIS A 567 3.90 33.04 1.24
CA HIS A 567 4.93 32.38 0.45
C HIS A 567 5.05 30.88 0.78
N HIS A 568 4.94 30.51 2.05
CA HIS A 568 4.99 29.10 2.48
C HIS A 568 3.80 28.29 1.97
N GLN A 569 2.61 28.90 1.95
CA GLN A 569 1.40 28.28 1.43
C GLN A 569 1.52 28.01 -0.07
N ALA A 570 1.97 29.01 -0.85
CA ALA A 570 2.19 28.85 -2.28
C ALA A 570 3.20 27.72 -2.60
N LEU A 571 4.32 27.66 -1.87
CA LEU A 571 5.31 26.60 -2.04
C LEU A 571 4.76 25.21 -1.71
N ALA A 572 3.97 25.10 -0.63
CA ALA A 572 3.36 23.85 -0.23
C ALA A 572 2.34 23.36 -1.26
N GLU A 573 1.47 24.25 -1.75
CA GLU A 573 0.45 23.92 -2.74
C GLU A 573 1.07 23.42 -4.06
N VAL A 574 2.15 24.06 -4.54
CA VAL A 574 2.88 23.59 -5.73
C VAL A 574 3.46 22.19 -5.51
N CYS A 575 4.01 21.92 -4.32
CA CYS A 575 4.55 20.58 -3.99
C CYS A 575 3.45 19.52 -3.79
N GLU A 576 2.26 19.91 -3.32
CA GLU A 576 1.11 19.01 -3.25
C GLU A 576 0.57 18.68 -4.64
N ASN A 577 0.48 19.68 -5.52
CA ASN A 577 0.06 19.50 -6.91
C ASN A 577 1.02 18.60 -7.68
N ALA A 578 2.33 18.69 -7.44
CA ALA A 578 3.34 17.81 -8.03
C ALA A 578 3.27 16.34 -7.55
N GLU A 579 2.59 16.06 -6.43
CA GLU A 579 2.29 14.69 -6.01
C GLU A 579 1.11 14.10 -6.80
N ILE A 580 0.20 14.95 -7.29
CA ILE A 580 -1.08 14.57 -7.91
C ILE A 580 -0.97 14.56 -9.45
N PHE A 581 -0.29 15.54 -10.03
CA PHE A 581 -0.21 15.74 -11.47
C PHE A 581 1.18 15.43 -12.01
N LEU A 582 1.27 14.55 -12.99
CA LEU A 582 2.51 14.17 -13.66
C LEU A 582 3.20 15.34 -14.35
N SER A 583 2.41 16.28 -14.87
CA SER A 583 2.91 17.43 -15.58
C SER A 583 3.42 18.55 -14.66
N ALA A 584 3.07 18.56 -13.37
CA ALA A 584 3.45 19.60 -12.43
C ALA A 584 4.94 19.48 -12.01
N ASP A 585 5.67 20.60 -12.05
CA ASP A 585 7.10 20.62 -11.73
C ASP A 585 7.32 21.23 -10.33
N SER A 586 7.92 20.45 -9.43
CA SER A 586 8.25 20.90 -8.07
C SER A 586 9.68 21.44 -7.92
N ASN A 587 10.53 21.32 -8.95
CA ASN A 587 11.98 21.53 -8.84
C ASN A 587 12.37 22.93 -8.31
N THR A 588 11.57 23.96 -8.61
CA THR A 588 11.82 25.32 -8.11
C THR A 588 11.33 25.53 -6.68
N ALA A 589 10.19 24.93 -6.33
CA ALA A 589 9.51 25.15 -5.06
C ALA A 589 10.03 24.23 -3.95
N LEU A 590 10.32 22.97 -4.27
CA LEU A 590 10.77 21.93 -3.36
C LEU A 590 11.99 22.35 -2.51
N PRO A 591 13.13 22.78 -3.08
CA PRO A 591 14.30 23.12 -2.28
C PRO A 591 14.05 24.31 -1.34
N ARG A 592 13.20 25.26 -1.75
CA ARG A 592 12.84 26.43 -0.93
C ARG A 592 11.98 26.03 0.26
N ARG A 593 11.00 25.16 0.00
CA ARG A 593 10.14 24.60 1.04
C ARG A 593 10.94 23.76 2.03
N SER A 594 11.77 22.84 1.53
CA SER A 594 12.65 21.99 2.35
C SER A 594 13.58 22.84 3.22
N SER A 595 14.18 23.90 2.66
CA SER A 595 15.01 24.83 3.42
C SER A 595 14.22 25.60 4.49
N SER A 596 12.97 25.97 4.21
CA SER A 596 12.08 26.61 5.18
C SER A 596 11.75 25.67 6.35
N LEU A 597 11.43 24.41 6.06
CA LEU A 597 11.17 23.37 7.05
C LEU A 597 12.41 23.07 7.90
N ASP A 598 13.60 22.97 7.30
CA ASP A 598 14.84 22.77 8.05
C ASP A 598 15.19 23.96 8.95
N LYS A 599 14.95 25.20 8.50
CA LYS A 599 15.10 26.39 9.36
C LYS A 599 14.16 26.35 10.56
N MET A 600 12.92 25.89 10.35
CA MET A 600 11.95 25.70 11.42
C MET A 600 12.42 24.62 12.39
N LEU A 601 12.90 23.47 11.90
CA LEU A 601 13.43 22.38 12.74
C LEU A 601 14.61 22.85 13.59
N LEU A 602 15.60 23.51 12.99
CA LEU A 602 16.78 24.04 13.68
C LEU A 602 16.43 25.00 14.81
N ARG A 603 15.46 25.89 14.57
CA ARG A 603 15.01 26.87 15.59
C ARG A 603 14.29 26.22 16.76
N ASN A 604 13.69 25.06 16.57
CA ASN A 604 13.04 24.28 17.63
C ASN A 604 13.97 23.23 18.26
N GLY A 605 15.28 23.28 17.99
CA GLY A 605 16.27 22.38 18.58
C GLY A 605 16.39 21.02 17.91
N PHE A 606 15.79 20.82 16.73
CA PHE A 606 15.91 19.60 15.94
C PHE A 606 16.99 19.74 14.86
N PRO A 607 17.68 18.64 14.46
CA PRO A 607 18.61 18.69 13.34
C PRO A 607 17.88 18.94 12.02
N ALA A 608 18.53 19.63 11.08
CA ALA A 608 18.06 19.73 9.70
C ALA A 608 18.11 18.34 9.05
N GLN A 609 16.98 17.84 8.59
CA GLN A 609 16.87 16.48 8.05
C GLN A 609 16.55 16.47 6.56
N PHE A 610 15.86 17.49 6.04
CA PHE A 610 15.44 17.49 4.64
C PHE A 610 16.64 17.59 3.68
N ILE A 611 17.71 18.29 4.05
CA ILE A 611 18.97 18.34 3.27
C ILE A 611 19.55 16.94 2.97
N HIS A 612 19.31 15.95 3.83
CA HIS A 612 19.86 14.61 3.66
C HIS A 612 18.97 13.68 2.83
N LEU A 613 17.71 14.05 2.62
CA LEU A 613 16.73 13.23 1.89
C LEU A 613 16.85 13.45 0.38
N SER A 614 16.50 12.42 -0.40
CA SER A 614 16.31 12.54 -1.86
C SER A 614 15.15 13.49 -2.22
N GLU A 615 15.13 14.04 -3.44
CA GLU A 615 14.08 14.98 -3.88
C GLU A 615 12.66 14.38 -3.77
N ASP A 616 12.47 13.11 -4.18
CA ASP A 616 11.19 12.40 -4.04
C ASP A 616 10.74 12.24 -2.58
N ASN A 617 11.69 11.95 -1.69
CA ASN A 617 11.42 11.82 -0.26
C ASN A 617 11.15 13.18 0.37
N GLN A 618 11.89 14.23 -0.01
CA GLN A 618 11.61 15.61 0.42
C GLN A 618 10.19 16.04 0.02
N LEU A 619 9.72 15.64 -1.16
CA LEU A 619 8.38 15.96 -1.64
C LEU A 619 7.31 15.31 -0.74
N LYS A 620 7.36 13.98 -0.59
CA LYS A 620 6.39 13.19 0.19
C LYS A 620 6.40 13.55 1.67
N VAL A 621 7.58 13.59 2.28
CA VAL A 621 7.74 13.87 3.72
C VAL A 621 7.36 15.32 4.02
N GLY A 622 7.73 16.25 3.14
CA GLY A 622 7.36 17.65 3.28
C GLY A 622 5.85 17.85 3.20
N ASN A 623 5.16 17.20 2.25
CA ASN A 623 3.69 17.23 2.16
C ASN A 623 3.05 16.70 3.44
N GLN A 624 3.48 15.52 3.92
CA GLN A 624 2.96 14.92 5.15
C GLN A 624 3.17 15.80 6.38
N MET A 625 4.36 16.39 6.50
CA MET A 625 4.69 17.28 7.62
C MET A 625 3.83 18.55 7.60
N THR A 626 3.67 19.19 6.44
CA THR A 626 2.80 20.36 6.29
C THR A 626 1.34 20.04 6.61
N GLN A 627 0.82 18.92 6.10
CA GLN A 627 -0.56 18.49 6.38
C GLN A 627 -0.80 18.19 7.87
N LEU A 628 0.16 17.54 8.52
CA LEU A 628 0.09 17.27 9.95
C LEU A 628 0.07 18.60 10.75
N MET A 629 0.94 19.54 10.40
CA MET A 629 0.96 20.84 11.07
C MET A 629 -0.32 21.65 10.82
N LEU A 630 -0.89 21.62 9.62
CA LEU A 630 -2.17 22.28 9.32
C LEU A 630 -3.32 21.70 10.14
N ALA A 631 -3.40 20.36 10.22
CA ALA A 631 -4.44 19.67 10.98
C ALA A 631 -4.38 19.99 12.49
N ARG A 632 -3.19 20.28 13.01
CA ARG A 632 -2.95 20.53 14.44
C ARG A 632 -3.03 22.01 14.82
N LEU A 633 -2.57 22.90 13.95
CA LEU A 633 -2.53 24.35 14.21
C LEU A 633 -3.80 25.08 13.77
N GLY A 634 -4.74 24.39 13.11
CA GLY A 634 -6.05 24.94 12.76
C GLY A 634 -6.03 25.96 11.61
N GLY A 635 -4.92 26.06 10.85
CA GLY A 635 -4.85 26.86 9.64
C GLY A 635 -3.47 27.42 9.30
N TRP A 636 -3.40 28.09 8.14
CA TRP A 636 -2.17 28.67 7.60
C TRP A 636 -1.62 29.85 8.39
N GLY A 637 -2.46 30.63 9.08
CA GLY A 637 -2.01 31.79 9.86
C GLY A 637 -1.01 31.41 10.94
N GLU A 638 -1.35 30.43 11.78
CA GLU A 638 -0.48 29.93 12.85
C GLU A 638 0.71 29.15 12.29
N LEU A 639 0.52 28.35 11.24
CA LEU A 639 1.62 27.65 10.58
C LEU A 639 2.68 28.61 10.04
N ASN A 640 2.28 29.72 9.42
CA ASN A 640 3.21 30.73 8.93
C ASN A 640 4.03 31.33 10.08
N HIS A 641 3.43 31.56 11.26
CA HIS A 641 4.16 32.04 12.43
C HIS A 641 5.21 31.05 12.95
N VAL A 642 4.90 29.75 12.88
CA VAL A 642 5.84 28.69 13.26
C VAL A 642 6.97 28.57 12.24
N LEU A 643 6.67 28.57 10.94
CA LEU A 643 7.66 28.50 9.85
C LEU A 643 8.60 29.73 9.84
N ASP A 644 8.05 30.92 10.08
CA ASP A 644 8.84 32.15 10.24
C ASP A 644 9.65 32.19 11.54
N GLY A 645 9.47 31.22 12.44
CA GLY A 645 10.09 31.12 13.76
C GLY A 645 9.70 32.23 14.73
N LYS A 646 8.50 32.83 14.54
CA LYS A 646 7.92 33.81 15.49
C LYS A 646 7.31 33.11 16.71
N ARG A 647 6.94 31.83 16.59
CA ARG A 647 6.42 30.99 17.67
C ARG A 647 7.06 29.60 17.65
N PRO A 648 7.34 28.99 18.82
CA PRO A 648 7.82 27.62 18.89
C PRO A 648 6.69 26.61 18.65
N ILE A 649 7.03 25.44 18.10
CA ILE A 649 6.11 24.36 17.71
C ILE A 649 5.20 23.92 18.88
N ASP A 650 5.75 23.88 20.10
CA ASP A 650 5.03 23.36 21.28
C ASP A 650 4.07 24.38 21.92
N SER A 651 4.10 25.67 21.54
CA SER A 651 3.30 26.71 22.21
C SER A 651 1.79 26.66 21.90
N ILE A 652 1.37 25.97 20.83
CA ILE A 652 -0.02 25.97 20.36
C ILE A 652 -0.74 24.65 20.70
N SER A 653 -0.01 23.62 21.16
CA SER A 653 -0.54 22.29 21.46
C SER A 653 -1.46 22.22 22.70
N LEU A 654 -1.78 23.35 23.34
CA LEU A 654 -2.42 23.39 24.66
C LEU A 654 -3.93 23.68 24.65
N GLN A 655 -4.59 23.87 23.50
CA GLN A 655 -6.01 24.25 23.52
C GLN A 655 -7.03 23.12 23.38
N GLU A 656 -6.69 21.91 22.92
CA GLU A 656 -7.62 20.77 23.00
C GLU A 656 -6.94 19.41 23.29
N SER A 657 -7.10 18.96 24.54
CA SER A 657 -6.94 17.59 25.08
C SER A 657 -5.54 17.09 25.49
N ASP A 658 -5.40 16.83 26.80
CA ASP A 658 -4.28 16.16 27.53
C ASP A 658 -3.96 14.71 27.09
N LYS A 659 -4.30 14.29 25.86
CA LYS A 659 -4.16 12.91 25.38
C LYS A 659 -3.44 12.74 24.04
N LEU A 660 -2.90 13.81 23.48
CA LEU A 660 -2.20 13.76 22.21
C LEU A 660 -0.69 13.86 22.43
N VAL A 661 0.06 13.03 21.69
CA VAL A 661 1.53 13.07 21.63
C VAL A 661 1.98 14.49 21.22
N PRO A 662 3.05 15.04 21.82
CA PRO A 662 3.59 16.35 21.43
C PRO A 662 3.87 16.41 19.92
N LEU A 663 3.54 17.54 19.29
CA LEU A 663 3.74 17.75 17.86
C LEU A 663 5.19 17.50 17.42
N SER A 664 6.14 17.85 18.30
CA SER A 664 7.56 17.56 18.18
C SER A 664 7.90 16.06 18.08
N GLU A 665 7.24 15.21 18.88
CA GLU A 665 7.45 13.75 18.85
C GLU A 665 6.85 13.10 17.60
N GLU A 666 5.70 13.58 17.10
CA GLU A 666 5.12 13.10 15.84
C GLU A 666 5.97 13.47 14.62
N ILE A 667 6.50 14.70 14.59
CA ILE A 667 7.46 15.14 13.56
C ILE A 667 8.71 14.26 13.61
N GLN A 668 9.23 13.95 14.79
CA GLN A 668 10.35 13.02 14.95
C GLN A 668 10.03 11.61 14.45
N MET A 669 8.81 11.09 14.70
CA MET A 669 8.42 9.77 14.19
C MET A 669 8.35 9.74 12.66
N ILE A 670 7.82 10.79 12.02
CA ILE A 670 7.81 10.89 10.55
C ILE A 670 9.24 10.88 10.01
N LEU A 671 10.11 11.70 10.59
CA LEU A 671 11.52 11.83 10.21
C LEU A 671 12.36 10.58 10.51
N ALA A 672 12.03 9.82 11.56
CA ALA A 672 12.70 8.56 11.90
C ALA A 672 12.28 7.42 10.96
N LYS A 673 11.01 7.40 10.55
CA LYS A 673 10.48 6.39 9.62
C LYS A 673 11.10 6.51 8.22
N THR A 674 11.49 7.71 7.81
CA THR A 674 12.07 7.96 6.48
C THR A 674 13.54 7.55 6.42
N LYS A 675 14.31 7.71 7.50
CA LYS A 675 15.69 7.18 7.58
C LYS A 675 15.73 5.65 7.43
N LEU A 676 14.77 4.94 8.01
CA LEU A 676 14.66 3.49 7.88
C LEU A 676 14.33 3.01 6.46
N LEU A 677 13.71 3.87 5.63
CA LEU A 677 13.38 3.57 4.24
C LEU A 677 14.50 3.90 3.25
N GLU A 678 15.51 4.68 3.66
CA GLU A 678 16.70 5.00 2.83
C GLU A 678 17.90 4.08 3.15
N GLU A 679 17.87 3.37 4.28
CA GLU A 679 18.89 2.37 4.67
C GLU A 679 18.56 0.93 4.19
N GLU A 680 17.39 0.72 3.57
CA GLU A 680 16.99 -0.50 2.83
C GLU A 680 17.16 -0.30 1.32
#